data_AF-A0A3G6PDF9-F1
#
_entry.id   AF-A0A3G6PDF9-F1
#
_cell.length_a   1.000
_cell.length_b   1.000
_cell.length_c   1.000
_cell.angle_alpha   90.00
_cell.angle_beta   90.00
_cell.angle_gamma   90.00
#
_symmetry.space_group_name_H-M   'P 1'
#
loop_
_entity.id
_entity.type
_entity.pdbx_description
1 polymer ?
#
loop_
_entity_poly.entity_id
_entity_poly.type
_entity_poly.pdbx_seq_one_letter_code
_entity_poly.pdbx_strand_id
1 'polypeptide(L)'
;MHRFFIFLYYLISKNKILSVFTALGIALLCLFFASKINFEEDINQIIPKNEKSDLTAKVLKQLNFSDKIIVIIENKSNEDSFQLSETADTFLQKIEPLQKYIGSVQGKVNDNEISETFDFVNQNLPLFLNENDYKEIERRLQKDSIAQQVENNYISLVSPTSLVTKEFIKKDPLGITFLGIKKLNALNISKDFKLEDSYIVTKDGKNLLLFIDPKNKSNDTKANENFVDQLDTIKDNINKQFKGKTEISYFGSPVIAVANAKQIKKDIQNTVVISMTVLLVLLIYYFRNFFTPIIVFLPTVFSVLLALLVLYFIKDKISAISLSVGAILIGITIDYALHILTHYKHNNNIEELYKEITQPIVLSSATTAVSFLCLVFVRSEALKDLGLFAAITVILSSITALIIVPQLYKPKQNKEKLSTNFIDKIGSYPYEKNKPLIIGCSVIIIACLFGFRHVGFNEDIGDLNYIPKEMKISEAKLQKLSDITSKSIYTISYGNSEEEALARNSQLSNFLEEEKKDGKILSYNSIGSIVLSEKDQQKKIEAWSNFWSDQKKNQTVSELISNGNKFGFNSSAFDNFNESLHKNYSTLSLKDYEKVKALQISEFMSNENGFYTVSNVVKVDEKKRDTFIKDIEKKHNALAIDRQQMNENFLGLLKRDFNTLINYSLLAIVLTIIVFFRNFELTILTMFPIVLTGVVTAGILYFLGLELNIFSTVVCTLVFGVGDDFSIFLTQAMQKEHTTGKNELPTYRTSIILAVFTTILSIGSLIFAKHPALHSLALVALIGMFSVIIITSTLYPFWFRLLITNRSKKGLSPITFRLLVRAVFSFLYYGLGGLIFSAFGSIFVKNAKGKTLDIIKLILAKFLTSVLYSTPFVKKKVIRNPAEDFSKPAVIIANHTSFLDTLAIAMATHKIIYLVNDWVYQSPVFGRLVRALGFYPVSQGIENGMDKLKEKIDQGYSLVVFPEAERSYSNDVKRFHKGAFYLAEQFGLDVLPLYIHGNSEVLPKGDFIIYDGSITVKVGERISKDDLSFGKNYSERTKKINAYFREEFAKLREEIEDENYFKNKLFLSYLYKDNEVVTEVKKDFKTNKSVYFELNKHIAADANILHISNDFGQKDFLLTLYQASRRIFSLIKNDEKHVVAAHNYLVKRRKINYIKDLSEVNKQIDVLLVSDDNFTINDLQTLPETIIFMNTENTSFESSNYALKFSSESLKVFKTK
;
A
#
# COMPACT_ATOMS: atom_id res chain seq x y z
N MET A 1 20.69 -7.89 -17.81
CA MET A 1 19.79 -6.81 -18.26
C MET A 1 20.56 -5.71 -19.02
N HIS A 2 21.48 -4.97 -18.40
CA HIS A 2 22.20 -3.85 -19.06
C HIS A 2 22.87 -4.23 -20.40
N ARG A 3 23.51 -5.42 -20.51
CA ARG A 3 24.13 -5.90 -21.76
C ARG A 3 23.18 -5.95 -22.97
N PHE A 4 21.90 -6.26 -22.74
CA PHE A 4 20.89 -6.30 -23.79
C PHE A 4 20.61 -4.89 -24.34
N PHE A 5 20.47 -3.89 -23.46
CA PHE A 5 20.26 -2.51 -23.88
C PHE A 5 21.51 -1.89 -24.53
N ILE A 6 22.71 -2.27 -24.10
CA ILE A 6 23.96 -1.89 -24.76
C ILE A 6 23.99 -2.45 -26.20
N PHE A 7 23.69 -3.74 -26.37
CA PHE A 7 23.60 -4.37 -27.69
C PHE A 7 22.56 -3.67 -28.58
N LEU A 8 21.36 -3.42 -28.05
CA LEU A 8 20.27 -2.76 -28.76
C LEU A 8 20.64 -1.32 -29.14
N TYR A 9 21.34 -0.61 -28.25
CA TYR A 9 21.83 0.73 -28.51
C TYR A 9 22.76 0.75 -29.74
N TYR A 10 23.75 -0.14 -29.78
CA TYR A 10 24.67 -0.24 -30.91
C TYR A 10 23.96 -0.67 -32.20
N LEU A 11 23.02 -1.61 -32.12
CA LEU A 11 22.22 -2.07 -33.27
C LEU A 11 21.41 -0.93 -33.90
N ILE A 12 20.68 -0.15 -33.09
CA ILE A 12 19.89 1.01 -33.55
C ILE A 12 20.82 2.11 -34.08
N SER A 13 21.93 2.36 -33.39
CA SER A 13 22.89 3.40 -33.80
C SER A 13 23.51 3.12 -35.18
N LYS A 14 23.63 1.83 -35.55
CA LYS A 14 24.11 1.37 -36.86
C LYS A 14 23.06 1.53 -37.97
N ASN A 15 21.77 1.37 -37.65
CA ASN A 15 20.65 1.31 -38.62
C ASN A 15 19.61 2.43 -38.44
N LYS A 16 20.05 3.67 -38.19
CA LYS A 16 19.18 4.79 -37.76
C LYS A 16 17.93 5.03 -38.63
N ILE A 17 18.08 5.06 -39.95
CA ILE A 17 16.97 5.35 -40.88
C ILE A 17 15.88 4.30 -40.76
N LEU A 18 16.27 3.02 -40.80
CA LEU A 18 15.35 1.90 -40.64
C LEU A 18 14.62 1.98 -39.29
N SER A 19 15.36 2.24 -38.20
CA SER A 19 14.77 2.35 -36.87
C SER A 19 13.75 3.50 -36.76
N VAL A 20 13.98 4.64 -37.42
CA VAL A 20 13.01 5.75 -37.44
C VAL A 20 11.75 5.36 -38.21
N PHE A 21 11.87 4.75 -39.39
CA PHE A 21 10.71 4.27 -40.14
C PHE A 21 9.91 3.21 -39.39
N THR A 22 10.59 2.28 -38.71
CA THR A 22 9.93 1.28 -37.85
C THR A 22 9.19 1.96 -36.69
N ALA A 23 9.79 2.94 -36.01
CA ALA A 23 9.15 3.66 -34.92
C ALA A 23 7.91 4.44 -35.39
N LEU A 24 7.99 5.12 -36.55
CA LEU A 24 6.85 5.82 -37.16
C LEU A 24 5.74 4.84 -37.58
N GLY A 25 6.10 3.69 -38.16
CA GLY A 25 5.15 2.64 -38.51
C GLY A 25 4.39 2.10 -37.29
N ILE A 26 5.11 1.86 -36.19
CA ILE A 26 4.48 1.45 -34.91
C ILE A 26 3.56 2.56 -34.39
N ALA A 27 3.99 3.82 -34.43
CA ALA A 27 3.18 4.94 -33.95
C ALA A 27 1.88 5.12 -34.75
N LEU A 28 1.94 4.99 -36.08
CA LEU A 28 0.76 5.04 -36.96
C LEU A 28 -0.21 3.88 -36.69
N LEU A 29 0.32 2.67 -36.49
CA LEU A 29 -0.48 1.51 -36.09
C LEU A 29 -1.18 1.76 -34.75
N CYS A 30 -0.45 2.26 -33.75
CA CYS A 30 -1.03 2.58 -32.45
C CYS A 30 -2.12 3.64 -32.54
N LEU A 31 -1.90 4.71 -33.31
CA LEU A 31 -2.90 5.77 -33.54
C LEU A 31 -4.17 5.24 -34.20
N PHE A 32 -4.02 4.35 -35.20
CA PHE A 32 -5.16 3.73 -35.87
C PHE A 32 -6.05 2.97 -34.88
N PHE A 33 -5.48 2.07 -34.07
CA PHE A 33 -6.26 1.29 -33.10
C PHE A 33 -6.75 2.14 -31.92
N ALA A 34 -5.96 3.09 -31.43
CA ALA A 34 -6.38 3.99 -30.36
C ALA A 34 -7.63 4.81 -30.78
N SER A 35 -7.76 5.18 -32.06
CA SER A 35 -8.94 5.89 -32.57
C SER A 35 -10.23 5.05 -32.60
N LYS A 36 -10.11 3.73 -32.43
CA LYS A 36 -11.23 2.77 -32.45
C LYS A 36 -11.70 2.36 -31.05
N ILE A 37 -11.06 2.85 -29.99
CA ILE A 37 -11.42 2.54 -28.60
C ILE A 37 -12.74 3.23 -28.24
N ASN A 38 -13.65 2.46 -27.63
CA ASN A 38 -14.89 2.99 -27.05
C ASN A 38 -14.69 3.31 -25.57
N PHE A 39 -14.96 4.57 -25.20
CA PHE A 39 -14.90 5.02 -23.81
C PHE A 39 -16.28 5.03 -23.16
N GLU A 40 -16.35 4.58 -21.90
CA GLU A 40 -17.57 4.56 -21.09
C GLU A 40 -17.49 5.57 -19.94
N GLU A 41 -18.46 6.47 -19.83
CA GLU A 41 -18.46 7.61 -18.89
C GLU A 41 -19.27 7.35 -17.60
N ASP A 42 -19.70 6.11 -17.36
CA ASP A 42 -20.53 5.76 -16.20
C ASP A 42 -19.74 5.71 -14.87
N ILE A 43 -20.03 6.64 -13.96
CA ILE A 43 -19.41 6.73 -12.64
C ILE A 43 -19.79 5.56 -11.70
N ASN A 44 -20.93 4.89 -11.96
CA ASN A 44 -21.39 3.77 -11.15
C ASN A 44 -20.51 2.52 -11.32
N GLN A 45 -19.62 2.48 -12.31
CA GLN A 45 -18.62 1.42 -12.46
C GLN A 45 -17.60 1.36 -11.31
N ILE A 46 -17.58 2.38 -10.44
CA ILE A 46 -16.80 2.40 -9.21
C ILE A 46 -17.44 1.51 -8.12
N ILE A 47 -18.76 1.28 -8.17
CA ILE A 47 -19.51 0.54 -7.14
C ILE A 47 -19.22 -0.97 -7.26
N PRO A 48 -18.91 -1.67 -6.14
CA PRO A 48 -18.51 -3.08 -6.18
C PRO A 48 -19.68 -4.03 -6.44
N LYS A 49 -19.43 -5.09 -7.24
CA LYS A 49 -20.41 -6.14 -7.55
C LYS A 49 -20.21 -7.40 -6.68
N ASN A 50 -21.31 -8.01 -6.21
CA ASN A 50 -21.44 -9.24 -5.41
C ASN A 50 -22.87 -9.83 -5.59
N GLU A 51 -23.12 -11.11 -5.30
CA GLU A 51 -24.41 -11.77 -5.58
C GLU A 51 -25.65 -11.08 -4.96
N LYS A 52 -25.58 -10.65 -3.68
CA LYS A 52 -26.69 -9.91 -3.03
C LYS A 52 -26.83 -8.51 -3.64
N SER A 53 -25.72 -7.87 -3.98
CA SER A 53 -25.70 -6.58 -4.68
C SER A 53 -26.08 -6.69 -6.15
N ASP A 54 -26.01 -7.86 -6.79
CA ASP A 54 -26.45 -8.05 -8.18
C ASP A 54 -27.98 -8.11 -8.24
N LEU A 55 -28.62 -8.80 -7.29
CA LEU A 55 -30.09 -8.74 -7.13
C LEU A 55 -30.52 -7.32 -6.75
N THR A 56 -29.83 -6.70 -5.79
CA THR A 56 -30.10 -5.30 -5.38
C THR A 56 -29.89 -4.35 -6.56
N ALA A 57 -28.83 -4.51 -7.36
CA ALA A 57 -28.54 -3.69 -8.53
C ALA A 57 -29.54 -3.92 -9.67
N LYS A 58 -30.01 -5.17 -9.87
CA LYS A 58 -31.11 -5.47 -10.81
C LYS A 58 -32.40 -4.76 -10.39
N VAL A 59 -32.74 -4.81 -9.10
CA VAL A 59 -33.91 -4.11 -8.55
C VAL A 59 -33.75 -2.58 -8.65
N LEU A 60 -32.58 -2.03 -8.32
CA LEU A 60 -32.29 -0.59 -8.42
C LEU A 60 -32.39 -0.09 -9.87
N LYS A 61 -31.91 -0.86 -10.85
CA LYS A 61 -32.04 -0.52 -12.29
C LYS A 61 -33.48 -0.42 -12.77
N GLN A 62 -34.42 -0.96 -12.00
CA GLN A 62 -35.85 -1.02 -12.29
C GLN A 62 -36.68 0.00 -11.48
N LEU A 63 -36.07 0.72 -10.53
CA LEU A 63 -36.74 1.78 -9.76
C LEU A 63 -36.82 3.07 -10.59
N ASN A 64 -38.00 3.37 -11.14
CA ASN A 64 -38.23 4.51 -12.04
C ASN A 64 -38.12 5.91 -11.37
N PHE A 65 -38.00 5.98 -10.04
CA PHE A 65 -37.89 7.27 -9.34
C PHE A 65 -36.48 7.90 -9.40
N SER A 66 -35.40 7.11 -9.51
CA SER A 66 -34.03 7.67 -9.43
C SER A 66 -33.67 8.54 -10.63
N ASP A 67 -34.28 8.29 -11.77
CA ASP A 67 -33.89 8.85 -13.06
C ASP A 67 -34.72 10.08 -13.47
N LYS A 68 -35.65 10.52 -12.62
CA LYS A 68 -36.50 11.68 -12.92
C LYS A 68 -35.77 13.00 -12.73
N ILE A 69 -36.20 13.98 -13.52
CA ILE A 69 -35.83 15.39 -13.34
C ILE A 69 -37.05 16.11 -12.77
N ILE A 70 -36.91 16.63 -11.56
CA ILE A 70 -37.95 17.38 -10.87
C ILE A 70 -37.75 18.85 -11.22
N VAL A 71 -38.77 19.47 -11.81
CA VAL A 71 -38.83 20.89 -12.13
C VAL A 71 -39.67 21.56 -11.05
N ILE A 72 -39.10 22.59 -10.43
CA ILE A 72 -39.69 23.39 -9.36
C ILE A 72 -39.92 24.79 -9.91
N ILE A 73 -41.18 25.20 -9.97
CA ILE A 73 -41.59 26.56 -10.34
C ILE A 73 -42.03 27.27 -9.07
N GLU A 74 -41.22 28.21 -8.61
CA GLU A 74 -41.44 28.96 -7.38
C GLU A 74 -42.10 30.31 -7.68
N ASN A 75 -43.14 30.66 -6.92
CA ASN A 75 -43.78 31.97 -6.99
C ASN A 75 -42.89 33.01 -6.31
N LYS A 76 -42.47 34.02 -7.08
CA LYS A 76 -41.71 35.19 -6.61
C LYS A 76 -42.52 36.49 -6.68
N SER A 77 -43.75 36.42 -7.16
CA SER A 77 -44.63 37.56 -7.33
C SER A 77 -45.15 38.04 -5.97
N ASN A 78 -45.27 39.36 -5.83
CA ASN A 78 -46.04 39.99 -4.73
C ASN A 78 -47.50 40.25 -5.14
N GLU A 79 -47.89 39.89 -6.36
CA GLU A 79 -49.25 40.03 -6.87
C GLU A 79 -50.06 38.76 -6.55
N ASP A 80 -51.13 38.90 -5.77
CA ASP A 80 -52.03 37.79 -5.39
C ASP A 80 -52.74 37.14 -6.60
N SER A 81 -52.74 37.80 -7.77
CA SER A 81 -53.41 37.31 -9.00
C SER A 81 -52.52 36.48 -9.93
N PHE A 82 -51.21 36.36 -9.67
CA PHE A 82 -50.31 35.64 -10.57
C PHE A 82 -50.39 34.13 -10.36
N GLN A 83 -50.75 33.38 -11.41
CA GLN A 83 -50.89 31.93 -11.36
C GLN A 83 -49.62 31.22 -11.86
N LEU A 84 -49.11 30.27 -11.08
CA LEU A 84 -47.95 29.44 -11.46
C LEU A 84 -48.19 28.60 -12.74
N SER A 85 -49.45 28.35 -13.07
CA SER A 85 -49.90 27.60 -14.26
C SER A 85 -49.45 28.26 -15.58
N GLU A 86 -49.41 29.60 -15.67
CA GLU A 86 -48.95 30.32 -16.88
C GLU A 86 -47.49 29.98 -17.23
N THR A 87 -46.64 29.96 -16.22
CA THR A 87 -45.23 29.59 -16.36
C THR A 87 -45.07 28.10 -16.65
N ALA A 88 -45.89 27.24 -16.02
CA ALA A 88 -45.88 25.80 -16.26
C ALA A 88 -46.31 25.45 -17.70
N ASP A 89 -47.37 26.05 -18.23
CA ASP A 89 -47.83 25.84 -19.61
C ASP A 89 -46.78 26.33 -20.62
N THR A 90 -46.15 27.49 -20.36
CA THR A 90 -45.05 27.99 -21.20
C THR A 90 -43.87 27.02 -21.20
N PHE A 91 -43.52 26.47 -20.04
CA PHE A 91 -42.46 25.47 -19.91
C PHE A 91 -42.79 24.20 -20.71
N LEU A 92 -44.00 23.63 -20.53
CA LEU A 92 -44.46 22.44 -21.26
C LEU A 92 -44.46 22.64 -22.78
N GLN A 93 -44.83 23.83 -23.26
CA GLN A 93 -44.77 24.17 -24.69
C GLN A 93 -43.32 24.22 -25.20
N LYS A 94 -42.39 24.80 -24.42
CA LYS A 94 -40.98 24.95 -24.83
C LYS A 94 -40.22 23.63 -24.83
N ILE A 95 -40.61 22.65 -24.04
CA ILE A 95 -39.99 21.31 -24.01
C ILE A 95 -40.57 20.35 -25.05
N GLU A 96 -41.64 20.71 -25.77
CA GLU A 96 -42.26 19.87 -26.81
C GLU A 96 -41.26 19.43 -27.92
N PRO A 97 -40.31 20.25 -28.38
CA PRO A 97 -39.26 19.79 -29.31
C PRO A 97 -38.32 18.71 -28.73
N LEU A 98 -38.30 18.54 -27.40
CA LEU A 98 -37.46 17.59 -26.68
C LEU A 98 -38.15 16.21 -26.47
N GLN A 99 -39.31 15.95 -27.08
CA GLN A 99 -40.04 14.67 -26.98
C GLN A 99 -39.22 13.44 -27.43
N LYS A 100 -38.14 13.62 -28.20
CA LYS A 100 -37.19 12.54 -28.50
C LYS A 100 -36.37 12.07 -27.28
N TYR A 101 -36.22 12.91 -26.26
CA TYR A 101 -35.51 12.62 -25.02
C TYR A 101 -36.44 12.39 -23.83
N ILE A 102 -37.67 12.90 -23.90
CA ILE A 102 -38.67 12.80 -22.84
C ILE A 102 -39.56 11.58 -23.09
N GLY A 103 -39.69 10.72 -22.08
CA GLY A 103 -40.63 9.59 -22.06
C GLY A 103 -42.02 10.07 -21.67
N SER A 104 -42.12 10.74 -20.53
CA SER A 104 -43.36 11.37 -20.06
C SER A 104 -43.07 12.61 -19.20
N VAL A 105 -44.07 13.49 -19.05
CA VAL A 105 -44.05 14.61 -18.09
C VAL A 105 -45.27 14.47 -17.21
N GLN A 106 -45.06 14.43 -15.90
CA GLN A 106 -46.09 14.34 -14.88
C GLN A 106 -46.20 15.67 -14.14
N GLY A 107 -47.37 15.98 -13.58
CA GLY A 107 -47.60 17.21 -12.82
C GLY A 107 -48.84 18.01 -13.22
N LYS A 108 -49.44 17.69 -14.38
CA LYS A 108 -50.74 18.19 -14.85
C LYS A 108 -51.75 17.05 -14.88
N VAL A 109 -52.82 17.13 -14.10
CA VAL A 109 -53.95 16.18 -14.07
C VAL A 109 -54.91 16.53 -15.20
N ASN A 110 -55.37 15.56 -15.96
CA ASN A 110 -56.30 15.82 -17.06
C ASN A 110 -57.75 15.62 -16.58
N ASP A 111 -58.68 16.53 -16.90
CA ASP A 111 -60.06 16.47 -16.41
C ASP A 111 -60.79 15.17 -16.86
N ASN A 112 -60.37 14.60 -17.99
CA ASN A 112 -60.87 13.32 -18.50
C ASN A 112 -60.48 12.11 -17.62
N GLU A 113 -59.41 12.18 -16.84
CA GLU A 113 -58.90 11.07 -16.02
C GLU A 113 -59.85 10.71 -14.87
N ILE A 114 -60.60 11.69 -14.35
CA ILE A 114 -61.59 11.45 -13.28
C ILE A 114 -62.74 10.58 -13.80
N SER A 115 -63.23 10.86 -15.01
CA SER A 115 -64.30 10.08 -15.64
C SER A 115 -63.80 8.68 -16.04
N GLU A 116 -62.58 8.58 -16.60
CA GLU A 116 -61.96 7.29 -16.95
C GLU A 116 -61.75 6.40 -15.71
N THR A 117 -61.31 7.00 -14.59
CA THR A 117 -61.13 6.30 -13.32
C THR A 117 -62.46 5.83 -12.75
N PHE A 118 -63.50 6.68 -12.78
CA PHE A 118 -64.83 6.29 -12.34
C PHE A 118 -65.37 5.12 -13.15
N ASP A 119 -65.24 5.19 -14.48
CA ASP A 119 -65.73 4.15 -15.38
C ASP A 119 -64.98 2.84 -15.19
N PHE A 120 -63.66 2.88 -15.01
CA PHE A 120 -62.86 1.69 -14.76
C PHE A 120 -63.23 1.01 -13.43
N VAL A 121 -63.39 1.80 -12.35
CA VAL A 121 -63.81 1.27 -11.05
C VAL A 121 -65.23 0.72 -11.12
N ASN A 122 -66.17 1.41 -11.76
CA ASN A 122 -67.56 0.97 -11.89
C ASN A 122 -67.64 -0.36 -12.66
N GLN A 123 -66.89 -0.50 -13.75
CA GLN A 123 -66.87 -1.71 -14.57
C GLN A 123 -66.22 -2.92 -13.88
N ASN A 124 -65.41 -2.69 -12.84
CA ASN A 124 -64.63 -3.72 -12.14
C ASN A 124 -64.78 -3.63 -10.61
N LEU A 125 -65.93 -3.14 -10.14
CA LEU A 125 -66.20 -2.73 -8.77
C LEU A 125 -65.82 -3.76 -7.69
N PRO A 126 -66.09 -5.07 -7.85
CA PRO A 126 -65.74 -6.08 -6.84
C PRO A 126 -64.26 -6.05 -6.42
N LEU A 127 -63.36 -5.76 -7.36
CA LEU A 127 -61.92 -5.79 -7.14
C LEU A 127 -61.44 -4.69 -6.17
N PHE A 128 -62.19 -3.60 -6.04
CA PHE A 128 -61.84 -2.45 -5.21
C PHE A 128 -62.54 -2.43 -3.84
N LEU A 129 -63.44 -3.37 -3.57
CA LEU A 129 -64.17 -3.45 -2.30
C LEU A 129 -63.43 -4.30 -1.26
N ASN A 130 -63.67 -4.01 0.02
CA ASN A 130 -63.24 -4.81 1.17
C ASN A 130 -64.45 -5.20 2.05
N GLU A 131 -64.22 -6.05 3.07
CA GLU A 131 -65.30 -6.56 3.94
C GLU A 131 -66.13 -5.46 4.63
N ASN A 132 -65.50 -4.33 4.99
CA ASN A 132 -66.22 -3.21 5.61
C ASN A 132 -67.09 -2.46 4.60
N ASP A 133 -66.68 -2.43 3.33
CA ASP A 133 -67.46 -1.79 2.27
C ASP A 133 -68.78 -2.55 2.03
N TYR A 134 -68.79 -3.88 2.14
CA TYR A 134 -70.03 -4.67 2.07
C TYR A 134 -71.03 -4.34 3.18
N LYS A 135 -70.55 -4.05 4.41
CA LYS A 135 -71.42 -3.59 5.51
C LYS A 135 -72.00 -2.20 5.23
N GLU A 136 -71.21 -1.32 4.64
CA GLU A 136 -71.67 0.02 4.23
C GLU A 136 -72.66 -0.05 3.06
N ILE A 137 -72.44 -0.95 2.10
CA ILE A 137 -73.42 -1.23 1.03
C ILE A 137 -74.72 -1.73 1.66
N GLU A 138 -74.69 -2.70 2.57
CA GLU A 138 -75.88 -3.19 3.29
C GLU A 138 -76.67 -2.07 3.97
N ARG A 139 -75.97 -1.10 4.57
CA ARG A 139 -76.57 0.08 5.20
C ARG A 139 -77.23 1.01 4.17
N ARG A 140 -76.65 1.15 2.98
CA ARG A 140 -77.20 1.94 1.87
C ARG A 140 -78.41 1.29 1.20
N LEU A 141 -78.56 -0.03 1.32
CA LEU A 141 -79.70 -0.78 0.77
C LEU A 141 -80.96 -0.75 1.66
N GLN A 142 -80.88 -0.17 2.87
CA GLN A 142 -82.05 0.05 3.71
C GLN A 142 -83.02 1.04 3.05
N LYS A 143 -84.33 0.83 3.20
CA LYS A 143 -85.38 1.61 2.50
C LYS A 143 -85.23 3.13 2.70
N ASP A 144 -85.02 3.57 3.93
CA ASP A 144 -84.86 4.99 4.26
C ASP A 144 -83.59 5.59 3.64
N SER A 145 -82.49 4.82 3.60
CA SER A 145 -81.24 5.23 2.95
C SER A 145 -81.41 5.40 1.43
N ILE A 146 -82.11 4.47 0.77
CA ILE A 146 -82.38 4.55 -0.67
C ILE A 146 -83.25 5.78 -0.97
N ALA A 147 -84.30 6.02 -0.19
CA ALA A 147 -85.17 7.18 -0.35
C ALA A 147 -84.39 8.51 -0.23
N GLN A 148 -83.55 8.64 0.81
CA GLN A 148 -82.71 9.82 1.02
C GLN A 148 -81.68 10.01 -0.11
N GLN A 149 -81.08 8.93 -0.59
CA GLN A 149 -80.08 9.01 -1.66
C GLN A 149 -80.72 9.40 -3.00
N VAL A 150 -81.91 8.92 -3.30
CA VAL A 150 -82.67 9.32 -4.50
C VAL A 150 -83.04 10.81 -4.44
N GLU A 151 -83.43 11.32 -3.27
CA GLU A 151 -83.65 12.76 -3.06
C GLU A 151 -82.37 13.57 -3.28
N ASN A 152 -81.23 13.14 -2.72
CA ASN A 152 -79.94 13.78 -2.93
C ASN A 152 -79.49 13.78 -4.40
N ASN A 153 -79.78 12.69 -5.12
CA ASN A 153 -79.51 12.59 -6.56
C ASN A 153 -80.36 13.59 -7.34
N TYR A 154 -81.65 13.73 -7.01
CA TYR A 154 -82.54 14.73 -7.60
C TYR A 154 -82.00 16.16 -7.38
N ILE A 155 -81.66 16.51 -6.13
CA ILE A 155 -81.07 17.82 -5.78
C ILE A 155 -79.79 18.09 -6.60
N SER A 156 -78.94 17.07 -6.74
CA SER A 156 -77.69 17.18 -7.50
C SER A 156 -77.94 17.40 -9.00
N LEU A 157 -78.96 16.73 -9.56
CA LEU A 157 -79.36 16.83 -10.97
C LEU A 157 -80.03 18.15 -11.35
N VAL A 158 -80.65 18.86 -10.39
CA VAL A 158 -81.23 20.19 -10.63
C VAL A 158 -80.28 21.34 -10.32
N SER A 159 -79.09 21.03 -9.80
CA SER A 159 -78.04 22.02 -9.49
C SER A 159 -77.06 22.22 -10.66
N PRO A 160 -76.21 23.27 -10.62
CA PRO A 160 -75.17 23.49 -11.63
C PRO A 160 -74.16 22.34 -11.78
N THR A 161 -74.04 21.44 -10.79
CA THR A 161 -73.13 20.27 -10.87
C THR A 161 -73.67 19.15 -11.75
N SER A 162 -74.92 19.25 -12.21
CA SER A 162 -75.60 18.25 -13.04
C SER A 162 -74.88 17.91 -14.35
N LEU A 163 -74.10 18.84 -14.90
CA LEU A 163 -73.26 18.64 -16.09
C LEU A 163 -72.25 17.50 -15.91
N VAL A 164 -71.82 17.24 -14.68
CA VAL A 164 -70.84 16.19 -14.35
C VAL A 164 -71.50 15.03 -13.59
N THR A 165 -72.37 15.33 -12.62
CA THR A 165 -72.93 14.29 -11.74
C THR A 165 -73.98 13.42 -12.40
N LYS A 166 -74.60 13.87 -13.51
CA LYS A 166 -75.63 13.11 -14.22
C LYS A 166 -75.15 11.74 -14.70
N GLU A 167 -73.97 11.68 -15.30
CA GLU A 167 -73.42 10.42 -15.81
C GLU A 167 -73.04 9.47 -14.68
N PHE A 168 -72.52 9.99 -13.56
CA PHE A 168 -72.20 9.18 -12.38
C PHE A 168 -73.46 8.61 -11.71
N ILE A 169 -74.49 9.44 -11.51
CA ILE A 169 -75.78 9.02 -10.91
C ILE A 169 -76.48 7.99 -11.78
N LYS A 170 -76.43 8.14 -13.12
CA LYS A 170 -77.04 7.17 -14.05
C LYS A 170 -76.38 5.80 -13.97
N LYS A 171 -75.04 5.74 -13.84
CA LYS A 171 -74.28 4.49 -13.74
C LYS A 171 -74.35 3.87 -12.34
N ASP A 172 -74.47 4.69 -11.30
CA ASP A 172 -74.49 4.26 -9.91
C ASP A 172 -75.27 5.23 -9.00
N PRO A 173 -76.61 5.07 -8.91
CA PRO A 173 -77.47 5.93 -8.12
C PRO A 173 -77.26 5.78 -6.60
N LEU A 174 -76.59 4.72 -6.14
CA LEU A 174 -76.30 4.49 -4.71
C LEU A 174 -74.90 4.96 -4.32
N GLY A 175 -74.09 5.40 -5.28
CA GLY A 175 -72.73 5.90 -5.08
C GLY A 175 -71.77 4.85 -4.49
N ILE A 176 -71.96 3.56 -4.80
CA ILE A 176 -71.11 2.44 -4.36
C ILE A 176 -69.70 2.55 -4.95
N THR A 177 -69.59 2.95 -6.21
CA THR A 177 -68.35 3.16 -6.98
C THR A 177 -67.40 4.10 -6.25
N PHE A 178 -67.91 5.11 -5.54
CA PHE A 178 -67.10 6.02 -4.74
C PHE A 178 -66.42 5.34 -3.55
N LEU A 179 -66.93 4.20 -3.05
CA LEU A 179 -66.23 3.39 -2.04
C LEU A 179 -64.95 2.79 -2.61
N GLY A 180 -64.98 2.34 -3.87
CA GLY A 180 -63.81 1.85 -4.61
C GLY A 180 -62.83 2.96 -4.99
N ILE A 181 -63.33 4.09 -5.51
CA ILE A 181 -62.49 5.26 -5.85
C ILE A 181 -61.75 5.79 -4.60
N LYS A 182 -62.39 5.75 -3.43
CA LYS A 182 -61.76 6.13 -2.17
C LYS A 182 -60.52 5.27 -1.84
N LYS A 183 -60.42 4.03 -2.34
CA LYS A 183 -59.22 3.19 -2.19
C LYS A 183 -58.11 3.61 -3.14
N LEU A 184 -58.46 4.16 -4.31
CA LEU A 184 -57.48 4.72 -5.24
C LEU A 184 -56.85 6.02 -4.70
N ASN A 185 -57.58 6.78 -3.88
CA ASN A 185 -57.03 7.90 -3.12
C ASN A 185 -55.93 7.51 -2.12
N ALA A 186 -55.72 6.21 -1.84
CA ALA A 186 -54.58 5.75 -1.04
C ALA A 186 -53.23 5.91 -1.78
N LEU A 187 -53.25 6.05 -3.11
CA LEU A 187 -52.08 6.37 -3.92
C LEU A 187 -51.78 7.88 -3.98
N ASN A 188 -52.70 8.73 -3.50
CA ASN A 188 -52.53 10.17 -3.62
C ASN A 188 -51.42 10.71 -2.70
N ILE A 189 -50.79 11.74 -3.25
CA ILE A 189 -49.68 12.53 -2.75
C ILE A 189 -49.94 12.97 -1.30
N SER A 190 -48.85 13.11 -0.52
CA SER A 190 -48.90 13.48 0.90
C SER A 190 -49.83 14.67 1.19
N LYS A 191 -50.28 14.81 2.45
CA LYS A 191 -51.15 15.91 2.93
C LYS A 191 -50.63 17.34 2.66
N ASP A 192 -49.48 17.47 2.00
CA ASP A 192 -48.70 18.68 1.80
C ASP A 192 -48.88 19.29 0.40
N PHE A 193 -49.62 18.62 -0.49
CA PHE A 193 -49.87 19.08 -1.86
C PHE A 193 -51.38 19.23 -2.15
N LYS A 194 -51.74 20.15 -3.03
CA LYS A 194 -53.09 20.42 -3.53
C LYS A 194 -53.06 20.52 -5.06
N LEU A 195 -54.21 20.33 -5.70
CA LEU A 195 -54.38 20.62 -7.12
C LEU A 195 -54.86 22.06 -7.30
N GLU A 196 -54.19 22.82 -8.16
CA GLU A 196 -54.54 24.20 -8.53
C GLU A 196 -54.30 24.37 -10.03
N ASP A 197 -55.33 24.81 -10.77
CA ASP A 197 -55.35 24.85 -12.25
C ASP A 197 -54.90 23.54 -12.92
N SER A 198 -55.36 22.41 -12.36
CA SER A 198 -54.99 21.06 -12.79
C SER A 198 -53.49 20.72 -12.58
N TYR A 199 -52.73 21.53 -11.86
CA TYR A 199 -51.33 21.28 -11.52
C TYR A 199 -51.11 20.87 -10.06
N ILE A 200 -50.06 20.10 -9.80
CA ILE A 200 -49.62 19.77 -8.44
C ILE A 200 -48.87 20.96 -7.83
N VAL A 201 -49.48 21.56 -6.81
CA VAL A 201 -48.94 22.73 -6.09
C VAL A 201 -48.81 22.42 -4.61
N THR A 202 -47.81 22.98 -3.94
CA THR A 202 -47.70 22.88 -2.48
C THR A 202 -48.92 23.50 -1.80
N LYS A 203 -49.26 23.01 -0.60
CA LYS A 203 -50.44 23.48 0.15
C LYS A 203 -50.46 24.99 0.39
N ASP A 204 -49.29 25.60 0.52
CA ASP A 204 -49.09 27.05 0.67
C ASP A 204 -49.20 27.84 -0.65
N GLY A 205 -49.40 27.18 -1.80
CA GLY A 205 -49.53 27.81 -3.12
C GLY A 205 -48.23 28.35 -3.70
N LYS A 206 -47.08 28.15 -3.04
CA LYS A 206 -45.83 28.81 -3.43
C LYS A 206 -45.02 28.07 -4.49
N ASN A 207 -45.19 26.76 -4.63
CA ASN A 207 -44.35 25.94 -5.50
C ASN A 207 -45.19 24.95 -6.31
N LEU A 208 -44.97 24.93 -7.62
CA LEU A 208 -45.53 23.95 -8.55
C LEU A 208 -44.44 22.96 -8.96
N LEU A 209 -44.77 21.67 -8.95
CA LEU A 209 -43.84 20.59 -9.29
C LEU A 209 -44.23 19.90 -10.59
N LEU A 210 -43.27 19.75 -11.50
CA LEU A 210 -43.37 18.87 -12.66
C LEU A 210 -42.28 17.79 -12.58
N PHE A 211 -42.55 16.60 -13.09
CA PHE A 211 -41.61 15.50 -13.11
C PHE A 211 -41.40 15.05 -14.55
N ILE A 212 -40.18 15.21 -15.05
CA ILE A 212 -39.79 14.74 -16.38
C ILE A 212 -39.16 13.36 -16.22
N ASP A 213 -39.71 12.39 -16.93
CA ASP A 213 -39.16 11.05 -17.07
C ASP A 213 -38.35 10.96 -18.38
N PRO A 214 -37.01 10.92 -18.32
CA PRO A 214 -36.17 10.84 -19.51
C PRO A 214 -36.16 9.43 -20.11
N LYS A 215 -36.10 9.32 -21.45
CA LYS A 215 -35.98 8.04 -22.16
C LYS A 215 -34.65 7.34 -21.91
N ASN A 216 -33.59 8.10 -21.66
CA ASN A 216 -32.26 7.57 -21.39
C ASN A 216 -32.01 7.53 -19.89
N LYS A 217 -31.38 6.46 -19.41
CA LYS A 217 -31.02 6.29 -18.00
C LYS A 217 -30.02 7.35 -17.54
N SER A 218 -30.00 7.64 -16.24
CA SER A 218 -29.11 8.69 -15.66
C SER A 218 -27.63 8.50 -15.97
N ASN A 219 -27.17 7.25 -16.12
CA ASN A 219 -25.78 6.91 -16.35
C ASN A 219 -25.32 7.03 -17.81
N ASP A 220 -26.22 7.22 -18.77
CA ASP A 220 -25.88 7.52 -20.16
C ASP A 220 -25.65 9.02 -20.34
N THR A 221 -24.56 9.51 -19.76
CA THR A 221 -24.19 10.93 -19.75
C THR A 221 -24.06 11.50 -21.16
N LYS A 222 -23.54 10.71 -22.11
CA LYS A 222 -23.35 11.11 -23.50
C LYS A 222 -24.68 11.31 -24.23
N ALA A 223 -25.65 10.42 -24.03
CA ALA A 223 -26.97 10.58 -24.64
C ALA A 223 -27.79 11.70 -23.97
N ASN A 224 -27.59 11.93 -22.67
CA ASN A 224 -28.29 12.98 -21.91
C ASN A 224 -27.67 14.37 -22.05
N GLU A 225 -26.41 14.51 -22.44
CA GLU A 225 -25.72 15.80 -22.53
C GLU A 225 -26.50 16.83 -23.36
N ASN A 226 -26.93 16.46 -24.57
CA ASN A 226 -27.67 17.36 -25.45
C ASN A 226 -29.08 17.70 -24.92
N PHE A 227 -29.70 16.75 -24.20
CA PHE A 227 -31.00 16.98 -23.57
C PHE A 227 -30.89 18.01 -22.44
N VAL A 228 -29.90 17.85 -21.56
CA VAL A 228 -29.67 18.76 -20.43
C VAL A 228 -29.30 20.16 -20.92
N ASP A 229 -28.46 20.29 -21.95
CA ASP A 229 -28.07 21.61 -22.50
C ASP A 229 -29.26 22.38 -23.08
N GLN A 230 -30.16 21.68 -23.77
CA GLN A 230 -31.38 22.30 -24.29
C GLN A 230 -32.35 22.64 -23.16
N LEU A 231 -32.45 21.80 -22.13
CA LEU A 231 -33.27 22.05 -20.96
C LEU A 231 -32.78 23.27 -20.16
N ASP A 232 -31.46 23.42 -19.98
CA ASP A 232 -30.84 24.61 -19.37
C ASP A 232 -31.16 25.88 -20.15
N THR A 233 -31.04 25.82 -21.49
CA THR A 233 -31.37 26.95 -22.36
C THR A 233 -32.85 27.35 -22.22
N ILE A 234 -33.76 26.38 -22.13
CA ILE A 234 -35.19 26.63 -21.91
C ILE A 234 -35.44 27.24 -20.53
N LYS A 235 -34.87 26.67 -19.46
CA LYS A 235 -34.93 27.21 -18.09
C LYS A 235 -34.51 28.66 -18.07
N ASP A 236 -33.34 28.97 -18.60
CA ASP A 236 -32.76 30.32 -18.56
C ASP A 236 -33.59 31.34 -19.35
N ASN A 237 -34.14 30.94 -20.49
CA ASN A 237 -35.02 31.80 -21.29
C ASN A 237 -36.34 32.10 -20.57
N ILE A 238 -36.95 31.10 -19.93
CA ILE A 238 -38.20 31.29 -19.17
C ILE A 238 -37.96 32.12 -17.91
N ASN A 239 -36.86 31.88 -17.19
CA ASN A 239 -36.47 32.71 -16.03
C ASN A 239 -36.22 34.17 -16.42
N LYS A 240 -35.73 34.44 -17.63
CA LYS A 240 -35.63 35.81 -18.16
C LYS A 240 -36.99 36.39 -18.51
N GLN A 241 -37.88 35.60 -19.11
CA GLN A 241 -39.22 36.04 -19.51
C GLN A 241 -40.11 36.38 -18.31
N PHE A 242 -40.09 35.56 -17.25
CA PHE A 242 -40.91 35.73 -16.05
C PHE A 242 -40.14 36.34 -14.87
N LYS A 243 -39.08 37.11 -15.15
CA LYS A 243 -38.22 37.70 -14.11
C LYS A 243 -39.03 38.53 -13.12
N GLY A 244 -38.92 38.20 -11.83
CA GLY A 244 -39.65 38.86 -10.73
C GLY A 244 -41.06 38.31 -10.48
N LYS A 245 -41.56 37.42 -11.33
CA LYS A 245 -42.85 36.71 -11.13
C LYS A 245 -42.62 35.27 -10.68
N THR A 246 -41.76 34.53 -11.36
CA THR A 246 -41.44 33.13 -11.02
C THR A 246 -39.97 32.83 -11.17
N GLU A 247 -39.53 31.75 -10.52
CA GLU A 247 -38.22 31.15 -10.71
C GLU A 247 -38.38 29.64 -10.99
N ILE A 248 -37.95 29.21 -12.19
CA ILE A 248 -37.81 27.80 -12.54
C ILE A 248 -36.43 27.31 -12.13
N SER A 249 -36.40 26.20 -11.41
CA SER A 249 -35.21 25.43 -11.11
C SER A 249 -35.50 23.94 -11.30
N TYR A 250 -34.48 23.12 -11.46
CA TYR A 250 -34.68 21.68 -11.55
C TYR A 250 -33.56 20.91 -10.84
N PHE A 251 -33.85 19.65 -10.49
CA PHE A 251 -32.93 18.74 -9.82
C PHE A 251 -33.23 17.29 -10.22
N GLY A 252 -32.21 16.47 -10.42
CA GLY A 252 -32.38 15.06 -10.76
C GLY A 252 -31.05 14.35 -11.04
N SER A 253 -31.04 13.03 -10.96
CA SER A 253 -29.82 12.23 -11.17
C SER A 253 -29.22 12.38 -12.58
N PRO A 254 -30.00 12.43 -13.69
CA PRO A 254 -29.43 12.57 -15.03
C PRO A 254 -28.67 13.90 -15.21
N VAL A 255 -29.19 14.99 -14.66
CA VAL A 255 -28.58 16.33 -14.78
C VAL A 255 -27.32 16.44 -13.94
N ILE A 256 -27.28 15.79 -12.76
CA ILE A 256 -26.08 15.70 -11.90
C ILE A 256 -25.01 14.85 -12.57
N ALA A 257 -25.38 13.71 -13.17
CA ALA A 257 -24.44 12.84 -13.87
C ALA A 257 -23.77 13.54 -15.06
N VAL A 258 -24.54 14.28 -15.87
CA VAL A 258 -24.00 15.11 -16.97
C VAL A 258 -23.09 16.21 -16.42
N ALA A 259 -23.49 16.91 -15.35
CA ALA A 259 -22.67 17.95 -14.74
C ALA A 259 -21.33 17.41 -14.21
N ASN A 260 -21.35 16.24 -13.56
CA ASN A 260 -20.16 15.50 -13.13
C ASN A 260 -19.24 15.19 -14.32
N ALA A 261 -19.76 14.54 -15.38
CA ALA A 261 -18.98 14.15 -16.55
C ALA A 261 -18.33 15.36 -17.25
N LYS A 262 -19.11 16.44 -17.46
CA LYS A 262 -18.59 17.69 -18.03
C LYS A 262 -17.48 18.30 -17.18
N GLN A 263 -17.67 18.33 -15.86
CA GLN A 263 -16.69 18.91 -14.95
C GLN A 263 -15.41 18.07 -14.91
N ILE A 264 -15.51 16.75 -14.84
CA ILE A 264 -14.35 15.83 -14.92
C ILE A 264 -13.58 16.07 -16.21
N LYS A 265 -14.26 16.05 -17.38
CA LYS A 265 -13.60 16.25 -18.68
C LYS A 265 -12.88 17.60 -18.75
N LYS A 266 -13.52 18.67 -18.29
CA LYS A 266 -12.94 20.01 -18.25
C LYS A 266 -11.75 20.10 -17.30
N ASP A 267 -11.85 19.51 -16.11
CA ASP A 267 -10.76 19.48 -15.14
C ASP A 267 -9.58 18.68 -15.66
N ILE A 268 -9.78 17.51 -16.27
CA ILE A 268 -8.71 16.73 -16.90
C ILE A 268 -7.99 17.56 -17.97
N GLN A 269 -8.73 18.18 -18.89
CA GLN A 269 -8.13 18.97 -19.96
C GLN A 269 -7.31 20.15 -19.40
N ASN A 270 -7.87 20.90 -18.46
CA ASN A 270 -7.18 22.03 -17.85
C ASN A 270 -5.94 21.59 -17.05
N THR A 271 -6.07 20.55 -16.24
CA THR A 271 -5.00 20.08 -15.35
C THR A 271 -3.85 19.43 -16.12
N VAL A 272 -4.15 18.69 -17.21
CA VAL A 272 -3.12 18.19 -18.15
C VAL A 272 -2.39 19.34 -18.82
N VAL A 273 -3.10 20.33 -19.35
CA VAL A 273 -2.46 21.48 -20.03
C VAL A 273 -1.58 22.25 -19.05
N ILE A 274 -2.09 22.58 -17.86
CA ILE A 274 -1.32 23.27 -16.80
C ILE A 274 -0.08 22.46 -16.41
N SER A 275 -0.24 21.17 -16.13
CA SER A 275 0.85 20.25 -15.79
C SER A 275 1.92 20.24 -16.90
N MET A 276 1.53 20.01 -18.15
CA MET A 276 2.42 19.98 -19.30
C MET A 276 3.21 21.29 -19.47
N THR A 277 2.54 22.44 -19.36
CA THR A 277 3.19 23.76 -19.47
C THR A 277 4.20 23.96 -18.35
N VAL A 278 3.81 23.68 -17.10
CA VAL A 278 4.69 23.85 -15.94
C VAL A 278 5.89 22.91 -16.00
N LEU A 279 5.68 21.64 -16.39
CA LEU A 279 6.74 20.67 -16.61
C LEU A 279 7.70 21.11 -17.71
N LEU A 280 7.18 21.56 -18.85
CA LEU A 280 8.01 22.06 -19.96
C LEU A 280 8.91 23.21 -19.48
N VAL A 281 8.35 24.19 -18.76
CA VAL A 281 9.12 25.33 -18.21
C VAL A 281 10.21 24.85 -17.24
N LEU A 282 9.88 23.94 -16.32
CA LEU A 282 10.85 23.37 -15.37
C LEU A 282 12.01 22.66 -16.10
N LEU A 283 11.69 21.84 -17.09
CA LEU A 283 12.69 21.06 -17.84
C LEU A 283 13.55 21.95 -18.74
N ILE A 284 12.97 22.99 -19.37
CA ILE A 284 13.73 23.99 -20.12
C ILE A 284 14.71 24.71 -19.19
N TYR A 285 14.26 25.12 -18.01
CA TYR A 285 15.09 25.78 -17.01
C TYR A 285 16.26 24.87 -16.56
N TYR A 286 15.99 23.59 -16.25
CA TYR A 286 17.01 22.68 -15.74
C TYR A 286 18.03 22.25 -16.81
N PHE A 287 17.58 21.87 -18.01
CA PHE A 287 18.46 21.42 -19.09
C PHE A 287 19.03 22.54 -19.95
N ARG A 288 18.49 23.77 -19.82
CA ARG A 288 18.89 24.96 -20.60
C ARG A 288 18.86 24.73 -22.12
N ASN A 289 17.94 23.88 -22.57
CA ASN A 289 17.76 23.51 -23.97
C ASN A 289 16.28 23.24 -24.23
N PHE A 290 15.73 23.92 -25.23
CA PHE A 290 14.32 23.77 -25.62
C PHE A 290 13.98 22.37 -26.16
N PHE A 291 14.93 21.68 -26.79
CA PHE A 291 14.68 20.35 -27.39
C PHE A 291 14.79 19.19 -26.39
N THR A 292 15.51 19.35 -25.27
CA THR A 292 15.68 18.28 -24.29
C THR A 292 14.36 17.85 -23.63
N PRO A 293 13.45 18.75 -23.22
CA PRO A 293 12.11 18.38 -22.78
C PRO A 293 11.35 17.52 -23.80
N ILE A 294 11.44 17.82 -25.11
CA ILE A 294 10.75 17.02 -26.13
C ILE A 294 11.25 15.57 -26.14
N ILE A 295 12.56 15.36 -25.97
CA ILE A 295 13.16 14.02 -25.83
C ILE A 295 12.63 13.30 -24.58
N VAL A 296 12.40 14.02 -23.48
CA VAL A 296 11.85 13.49 -22.23
C VAL A 296 10.40 13.01 -22.39
N PHE A 297 9.57 13.77 -23.11
CA PHE A 297 8.16 13.42 -23.31
C PHE A 297 7.95 12.28 -24.32
N LEU A 298 8.87 12.12 -25.28
CA LEU A 298 8.70 11.18 -26.39
C LEU A 298 8.48 9.71 -25.94
N PRO A 299 9.26 9.14 -25.00
CA PRO A 299 9.00 7.81 -24.44
C PRO A 299 7.60 7.67 -23.83
N THR A 300 7.16 8.66 -23.06
CA THR A 300 5.86 8.65 -22.38
C THR A 300 4.72 8.64 -23.40
N VAL A 301 4.75 9.54 -24.39
CA VAL A 301 3.71 9.60 -25.44
C VAL A 301 3.65 8.30 -26.23
N PHE A 302 4.81 7.76 -26.62
CA PHE A 302 4.88 6.50 -27.34
C PHE A 302 4.33 5.33 -26.51
N SER A 303 4.61 5.30 -25.21
CA SER A 303 4.12 4.26 -24.30
C SER A 303 2.63 4.34 -24.02
N VAL A 304 2.05 5.55 -23.94
CA VAL A 304 0.59 5.71 -23.82
C VAL A 304 -0.13 5.20 -25.08
N LEU A 305 0.38 5.53 -26.27
CA LEU A 305 -0.18 5.03 -27.54
C LEU A 305 -0.10 3.50 -27.62
N LEU A 306 1.03 2.92 -27.19
CA LEU A 306 1.21 1.48 -27.16
C LEU A 306 0.34 0.79 -26.09
N ALA A 307 0.14 1.43 -24.94
CA ALA A 307 -0.78 0.94 -23.91
C ALA A 307 -2.24 0.93 -24.41
N LEU A 308 -2.67 1.98 -25.11
CA LEU A 308 -4.00 2.03 -25.74
C LEU A 308 -4.16 0.94 -26.81
N LEU A 309 -3.12 0.70 -27.63
CA LEU A 309 -3.12 -0.41 -28.58
C LEU A 309 -3.33 -1.75 -27.88
N VAL A 310 -2.61 -2.01 -26.78
CA VAL A 310 -2.75 -3.25 -26.02
C VAL A 310 -4.14 -3.38 -25.40
N LEU A 311 -4.67 -2.31 -24.81
CA LEU A 311 -6.00 -2.31 -24.20
C LEU A 311 -7.12 -2.56 -25.22
N TYR A 312 -7.00 -2.04 -26.44
CA TYR A 312 -7.95 -2.31 -27.52
C TYR A 312 -8.14 -3.81 -27.79
N PHE A 313 -7.09 -4.63 -27.63
CA PHE A 313 -7.18 -6.09 -27.81
C PHE A 313 -7.61 -6.84 -26.55
N ILE A 314 -7.60 -6.21 -25.38
CA ILE A 314 -7.97 -6.85 -24.10
C ILE A 314 -9.42 -6.54 -23.73
N LYS A 315 -9.93 -5.34 -24.08
CA LYS A 315 -11.22 -4.80 -23.60
C LYS A 315 -12.03 -4.20 -24.76
N ASP A 316 -13.33 -4.50 -24.77
CA ASP A 316 -14.29 -3.90 -25.73
C ASP A 316 -14.61 -2.43 -25.42
N LYS A 317 -14.63 -2.08 -24.14
CA LYS A 317 -14.90 -0.74 -23.61
C LYS A 317 -13.94 -0.43 -22.46
N ILE A 318 -13.55 0.84 -22.34
CA ILE A 318 -12.64 1.32 -21.29
C ILE A 318 -13.30 2.48 -20.55
N SER A 319 -13.25 2.48 -19.23
CA SER A 319 -13.77 3.61 -18.43
C SER A 319 -13.03 4.91 -18.77
N ALA A 320 -13.76 5.99 -19.09
CA ALA A 320 -13.20 7.31 -19.33
C ALA A 320 -12.50 7.88 -18.07
N ILE A 321 -12.90 7.43 -16.89
CA ILE A 321 -12.28 7.82 -15.61
C ILE A 321 -10.82 7.32 -15.54
N SER A 322 -10.49 6.19 -16.18
CA SER A 322 -9.12 5.70 -16.25
C SER A 322 -8.15 6.66 -16.96
N LEU A 323 -8.64 7.42 -17.95
CA LEU A 323 -7.85 8.45 -18.65
C LEU A 323 -7.57 9.68 -17.77
N SER A 324 -8.39 9.94 -16.75
CA SER A 324 -8.20 11.09 -15.85
C SER A 324 -6.88 11.03 -15.08
N VAL A 325 -6.44 9.81 -14.75
CA VAL A 325 -5.16 9.53 -14.10
C VAL A 325 -3.99 9.68 -15.08
N GLY A 326 -4.24 9.79 -16.39
CA GLY A 326 -3.22 10.06 -17.40
C GLY A 326 -2.39 11.31 -17.09
N ALA A 327 -2.98 12.36 -16.49
CA ALA A 327 -2.26 13.55 -16.06
C ALA A 327 -1.16 13.26 -15.02
N ILE A 328 -1.48 12.37 -14.07
CA ILE A 328 -0.60 11.90 -13.00
C ILE A 328 0.46 10.96 -13.58
N LEU A 329 0.01 10.06 -14.45
CA LEU A 329 0.84 9.06 -15.11
C LEU A 329 1.95 9.73 -15.91
N ILE A 330 1.67 10.83 -16.62
CA ILE A 330 2.68 11.63 -17.34
C ILE A 330 3.80 12.08 -16.41
N GLY A 331 3.49 12.55 -15.20
CA GLY A 331 4.50 12.94 -14.22
C GLY A 331 5.43 11.78 -13.86
N ILE A 332 4.84 10.63 -13.52
CA ILE A 332 5.56 9.42 -13.10
C ILE A 332 6.41 8.84 -14.24
N THR A 333 5.84 8.72 -15.44
CA THR A 333 6.48 8.02 -16.56
C THR A 333 7.64 8.81 -17.17
N ILE A 334 7.61 10.14 -17.04
CA ILE A 334 8.69 11.03 -17.46
C ILE A 334 9.94 10.86 -16.59
N ASP A 335 9.77 10.49 -15.33
CA ASP A 335 10.87 10.37 -14.37
C ASP A 335 11.93 9.37 -14.85
N TYR A 336 11.53 8.29 -15.54
CA TYR A 336 12.48 7.35 -16.15
C TYR A 336 13.41 8.03 -17.16
N ALA A 337 12.87 8.87 -18.04
CA ALA A 337 13.69 9.63 -18.99
C ALA A 337 14.61 10.63 -18.26
N LEU A 338 14.11 11.27 -17.19
CA LEU A 338 14.89 12.22 -16.37
C LEU A 338 16.04 11.54 -15.64
N HIS A 339 15.84 10.33 -15.13
CA HIS A 339 16.90 9.49 -14.54
C HIS A 339 18.01 9.21 -15.55
N ILE A 340 17.65 8.80 -16.76
CA ILE A 340 18.63 8.53 -17.83
C ILE A 340 19.40 9.80 -18.19
N LEU A 341 18.69 10.90 -18.45
CA LEU A 341 19.27 12.17 -18.88
C LEU A 341 20.17 12.80 -17.81
N THR A 342 19.77 12.76 -16.54
CA THR A 342 20.56 13.34 -15.45
C THR A 342 21.86 12.57 -15.25
N HIS A 343 21.83 11.24 -15.32
CA HIS A 343 23.04 10.43 -15.27
C HIS A 343 23.91 10.63 -16.52
N TYR A 344 23.32 10.67 -17.72
CA TYR A 344 24.08 10.86 -18.95
C TYR A 344 24.70 12.27 -19.06
N LYS A 345 24.08 13.27 -18.43
CA LYS A 345 24.65 14.62 -18.29
C LYS A 345 25.91 14.64 -17.41
N HIS A 346 26.00 13.77 -16.40
CA HIS A 346 27.14 13.71 -15.48
C HIS A 346 28.21 12.70 -15.89
N ASN A 347 27.84 11.65 -16.63
CA ASN A 347 28.74 10.62 -17.12
C ASN A 347 28.60 10.47 -18.63
N ASN A 348 29.66 10.75 -19.39
CA ASN A 348 29.64 10.70 -20.85
C ASN A 348 29.78 9.28 -21.44
N ASN A 349 29.98 8.25 -20.61
CA ASN A 349 30.14 6.86 -21.06
C ASN A 349 28.79 6.12 -21.12
N ILE A 350 28.40 5.66 -22.31
CA ILE A 350 27.14 4.94 -22.56
C ILE A 350 27.06 3.58 -21.86
N GLU A 351 28.18 2.84 -21.77
CA GLU A 351 28.19 1.52 -21.13
C GLU A 351 28.06 1.65 -19.61
N GLU A 352 28.77 2.63 -19.03
CA GLU A 352 28.66 2.94 -17.60
C GLU A 352 27.26 3.46 -17.25
N LEU A 353 26.66 4.30 -18.12
CA LEU A 353 25.26 4.72 -18.00
C LEU A 353 24.34 3.48 -17.89
N TYR A 354 24.31 2.60 -18.89
CA TYR A 354 23.42 1.42 -18.84
C TYR A 354 23.71 0.52 -17.63
N LYS A 355 24.97 0.36 -17.23
CA LYS A 355 25.33 -0.42 -16.03
C LYS A 355 24.74 0.21 -14.75
N GLU A 356 24.71 1.54 -14.65
CA GLU A 356 24.18 2.26 -13.49
C GLU A 356 22.66 2.32 -13.42
N ILE A 357 21.99 2.57 -14.55
CA ILE A 357 20.57 2.98 -14.56
C ILE A 357 19.60 1.90 -15.01
N THR A 358 20.04 0.87 -15.75
CA THR A 358 19.08 -0.15 -16.26
C THR A 358 18.39 -0.91 -15.15
N GLN A 359 19.14 -1.42 -14.17
CA GLN A 359 18.55 -2.19 -13.06
C GLN A 359 17.58 -1.34 -12.22
N PRO A 360 17.96 -0.15 -11.72
CA PRO A 360 17.04 0.65 -10.90
C PRO A 360 15.81 1.10 -11.70
N ILE A 361 15.93 1.49 -12.97
CA ILE A 361 14.76 1.88 -13.80
C ILE A 361 13.80 0.71 -14.00
N VAL A 362 14.28 -0.49 -14.35
CA VAL A 362 13.42 -1.66 -14.57
C VAL A 362 12.78 -2.13 -13.26
N LEU A 363 13.52 -2.07 -12.15
CA LEU A 363 12.99 -2.44 -10.83
C LEU A 363 11.89 -1.44 -10.40
N SER A 364 12.17 -0.15 -10.48
CA SER A 364 11.25 0.95 -10.18
C SER A 364 9.96 0.89 -11.02
N SER A 365 10.08 0.65 -12.33
CA SER A 365 8.89 0.50 -13.17
C SER A 365 8.12 -0.78 -12.87
N ALA A 366 8.80 -1.87 -12.51
CA ALA A 366 8.15 -3.11 -12.11
C ALA A 366 7.37 -2.95 -10.79
N THR A 367 7.95 -2.32 -9.76
CA THR A 367 7.26 -2.09 -8.48
C THR A 367 6.05 -1.19 -8.63
N THR A 368 6.21 -0.07 -9.36
CA THR A 368 5.10 0.85 -9.65
C THR A 368 4.00 0.16 -10.47
N ALA A 369 4.35 -0.60 -11.51
CA ALA A 369 3.36 -1.31 -12.33
C ALA A 369 2.64 -2.41 -11.55
N VAL A 370 3.34 -3.17 -10.72
CA VAL A 370 2.75 -4.19 -9.86
C VAL A 370 1.79 -3.56 -8.84
N SER A 371 2.13 -2.38 -8.29
CA SER A 371 1.22 -1.63 -7.42
C SER A 371 -0.09 -1.27 -8.13
N PHE A 372 -0.03 -0.79 -9.38
CA PHE A 372 -1.22 -0.53 -10.18
C PHE A 372 -1.99 -1.81 -10.54
N LEU A 373 -1.31 -2.92 -10.84
CA LEU A 373 -1.95 -4.21 -11.12
C LEU A 373 -2.73 -4.74 -9.91
N CYS A 374 -2.39 -4.35 -8.67
CA CYS A 374 -3.20 -4.72 -7.52
C CYS A 374 -4.63 -4.18 -7.60
N LEU A 375 -4.89 -3.09 -8.33
CA LEU A 375 -6.24 -2.57 -8.56
C LEU A 375 -7.13 -3.55 -9.35
N VAL A 376 -6.54 -4.49 -10.08
CA VAL A 376 -7.29 -5.52 -10.82
C VAL A 376 -8.07 -6.44 -9.87
N PHE A 377 -7.62 -6.58 -8.63
CA PHE A 377 -8.30 -7.38 -7.60
C PHE A 377 -9.48 -6.65 -6.93
N VAL A 378 -9.67 -5.36 -7.19
CA VAL A 378 -10.83 -4.62 -6.69
C VAL A 378 -12.08 -4.99 -7.49
N ARG A 379 -13.23 -5.02 -6.82
CA ARG A 379 -14.52 -5.34 -7.44
C ARG A 379 -15.12 -4.19 -8.26
N SER A 380 -14.30 -3.30 -8.81
CA SER A 380 -14.71 -2.14 -9.62
C SER A 380 -14.09 -2.22 -11.01
N GLU A 381 -14.90 -2.12 -12.07
CA GLU A 381 -14.38 -2.15 -13.45
C GLU A 381 -13.55 -0.90 -13.78
N ALA A 382 -13.98 0.28 -13.35
CA ALA A 382 -13.23 1.52 -13.57
C ALA A 382 -11.83 1.47 -12.96
N LEU A 383 -11.69 0.89 -11.76
CA LEU A 383 -10.38 0.75 -11.09
C LEU A 383 -9.52 -0.35 -11.71
N LYS A 384 -10.12 -1.44 -12.22
CA LYS A 384 -9.41 -2.47 -12.99
C LYS A 384 -8.81 -1.90 -14.27
N ASP A 385 -9.61 -1.14 -15.03
CA ASP A 385 -9.18 -0.50 -16.27
C ASP A 385 -8.05 0.51 -15.99
N LEU A 386 -8.20 1.29 -14.92
CA LEU A 386 -7.16 2.20 -14.44
C LEU A 386 -5.85 1.46 -14.12
N GLY A 387 -5.92 0.40 -13.32
CA GLY A 387 -4.76 -0.39 -12.92
C GLY A 387 -4.02 -1.00 -14.12
N LEU A 388 -4.78 -1.56 -15.07
CA LEU A 388 -4.21 -2.17 -16.28
C LEU A 388 -3.56 -1.11 -17.18
N PHE A 389 -4.24 0.00 -17.44
CA PHE A 389 -3.70 1.11 -18.24
C PHE A 389 -2.42 1.67 -17.64
N ALA A 390 -2.41 1.97 -16.34
CA ALA A 390 -1.26 2.54 -15.66
C ALA A 390 -0.07 1.56 -15.63
N ALA A 391 -0.30 0.28 -15.29
CA ALA A 391 0.75 -0.73 -15.23
C ALA A 391 1.45 -0.96 -16.57
N ILE A 392 0.68 -1.11 -17.65
CA ILE A 392 1.21 -1.29 -19.00
C ILE A 392 2.01 -0.05 -19.41
N THR A 393 1.45 1.14 -19.21
CA THR A 393 2.11 2.41 -19.57
C THR A 393 3.43 2.59 -18.83
N VAL A 394 3.49 2.29 -17.53
CA VAL A 394 4.71 2.41 -16.71
C VAL A 394 5.82 1.49 -17.19
N ILE A 395 5.53 0.21 -17.40
CA ILE A 395 6.51 -0.77 -17.90
C ILE A 395 7.02 -0.32 -19.27
N LEU A 396 6.10 0.01 -20.18
CA LEU A 396 6.46 0.44 -21.53
C LEU A 396 7.27 1.74 -21.49
N SER A 397 6.92 2.72 -20.66
CA SER A 397 7.69 3.98 -20.53
C SER A 397 9.12 3.74 -20.09
N SER A 398 9.35 2.83 -19.14
CA SER A 398 10.70 2.51 -18.71
C SER A 398 11.55 1.87 -19.82
N ILE A 399 10.96 0.94 -20.58
CA ILE A 399 11.62 0.26 -21.71
C ILE A 399 11.88 1.24 -22.85
N THR A 400 10.88 2.01 -23.24
CA THR A 400 11.00 3.00 -24.33
C THR A 400 11.95 4.12 -23.94
N ALA A 401 12.00 4.54 -22.68
CA ALA A 401 12.97 5.52 -22.19
C ALA A 401 14.40 5.00 -22.32
N LEU A 402 14.68 3.75 -21.91
CA LEU A 402 15.98 3.11 -22.06
C LEU A 402 16.43 2.95 -23.52
N ILE A 403 15.48 2.89 -24.47
CA ILE A 403 15.76 2.77 -25.91
C ILE A 403 15.92 4.14 -26.57
N ILE A 404 14.97 5.05 -26.35
CA ILE A 404 14.84 6.31 -27.10
C ILE A 404 15.77 7.39 -26.56
N VAL A 405 15.86 7.55 -25.23
CA VAL A 405 16.58 8.70 -24.62
C VAL A 405 18.07 8.68 -24.95
N PRO A 406 18.80 7.56 -24.78
CA PRO A 406 20.24 7.53 -25.08
C PRO A 406 20.57 7.68 -26.57
N GLN A 407 19.61 7.42 -27.47
CA GLN A 407 19.79 7.58 -28.92
C GLN A 407 19.67 9.03 -29.37
N LEU A 408 18.74 9.78 -28.76
CA LEU A 408 18.41 11.15 -29.16
C LEU A 408 19.18 12.20 -28.37
N TYR A 409 19.53 11.91 -27.11
CA TYR A 409 20.31 12.82 -26.28
C TYR A 409 21.81 12.53 -26.39
N LYS A 410 22.60 13.57 -26.59
CA LYS A 410 24.07 13.51 -26.52
C LYS A 410 24.58 14.61 -25.59
N PRO A 411 25.30 14.29 -24.51
CA PRO A 411 25.86 15.31 -23.63
C PRO A 411 26.94 16.13 -24.36
N LYS A 412 27.04 17.43 -24.04
CA LYS A 412 28.12 18.28 -24.56
C LYS A 412 29.44 17.84 -23.93
N GLN A 413 30.49 17.61 -24.73
CA GLN A 413 31.82 17.16 -24.27
C GLN A 413 32.63 18.21 -23.48
N ASN A 414 32.09 19.41 -23.21
CA ASN A 414 32.87 20.48 -22.59
C ASN A 414 33.24 20.15 -21.14
N LYS A 415 34.55 20.16 -20.86
CA LYS A 415 35.19 19.98 -19.54
C LYS A 415 34.97 21.16 -18.56
N GLU A 416 34.19 22.17 -18.92
CA GLU A 416 33.92 23.29 -18.02
C GLU A 416 32.99 22.86 -16.88
N LYS A 417 33.28 23.34 -15.67
CA LYS A 417 32.49 23.08 -14.46
C LYS A 417 31.01 23.23 -14.78
N LEU A 418 30.26 22.12 -14.69
CA LEU A 418 28.80 22.13 -14.75
C LEU A 418 28.30 23.25 -13.82
N SER A 419 27.71 24.30 -14.39
CA SER A 419 27.15 25.38 -13.58
C SER A 419 26.03 24.79 -12.73
N THR A 420 26.17 24.83 -11.41
CA THR A 420 25.22 24.24 -10.48
C THR A 420 23.94 25.08 -10.45
N ASN A 421 22.82 24.50 -10.89
CA ASN A 421 21.50 25.11 -10.73
C ASN A 421 21.00 24.93 -9.29
N PHE A 422 19.87 25.56 -8.96
CA PHE A 422 19.22 25.41 -7.64
C PHE A 422 18.94 23.94 -7.29
N ILE A 423 18.47 23.15 -8.27
CA ILE A 423 18.21 21.70 -8.10
C ILE A 423 19.50 20.94 -7.77
N ASP A 424 20.62 21.25 -8.41
CA ASP A 424 21.92 20.63 -8.13
C ASP A 424 22.42 20.98 -6.71
N LYS A 425 22.14 22.20 -6.25
CA LYS A 425 22.48 22.66 -4.88
C LYS A 425 21.67 21.93 -3.82
N ILE A 426 20.38 21.67 -4.08
CA ILE A 426 19.53 20.85 -3.20
C ILE A 426 20.00 19.40 -3.22
N GLY A 427 20.28 18.81 -4.39
CA GLY A 427 20.71 17.41 -4.51
C GLY A 427 22.07 17.09 -3.88
N SER A 428 22.99 18.05 -3.91
CA SER A 428 24.32 17.93 -3.30
C SER A 428 24.34 18.18 -1.78
N TYR A 429 23.25 18.68 -1.19
CA TYR A 429 23.20 18.93 0.25
C TYR A 429 23.26 17.61 1.06
N PRO A 430 24.11 17.50 2.09
CA PRO A 430 24.27 16.28 2.88
C PRO A 430 23.22 16.20 4.00
N TYR A 431 21.95 15.96 3.63
CA TYR A 431 20.80 15.85 4.55
C TYR A 431 21.05 14.92 5.73
N GLU A 432 21.73 13.81 5.50
CA GLU A 432 22.01 12.78 6.50
C GLU A 432 23.03 13.20 7.58
N LYS A 433 23.70 14.34 7.39
CA LYS A 433 24.63 14.92 8.37
C LYS A 433 23.99 16.02 9.20
N ASN A 434 22.82 16.54 8.79
CA ASN A 434 22.14 17.63 9.47
C ASN A 434 21.34 17.08 10.68
N LYS A 435 21.93 17.17 11.88
CA LYS A 435 21.32 16.68 13.13
C LYS A 435 19.98 17.36 13.45
N PRO A 436 19.84 18.70 13.37
CA PRO A 436 18.53 19.36 13.55
C PRO A 436 17.44 18.79 12.66
N LEU A 437 17.74 18.54 11.38
CA LEU A 437 16.78 17.98 10.42
C LEU A 437 16.35 16.56 10.81
N ILE A 438 17.30 15.71 11.19
CA ILE A 438 17.03 14.33 11.63
C ILE A 438 16.18 14.32 12.91
N ILE A 439 16.50 15.18 13.87
CA ILE A 439 15.74 15.32 15.13
C ILE A 439 14.33 15.81 14.84
N GLY A 440 14.18 16.86 14.02
CA GLY A 440 12.87 17.38 13.62
C GLY A 440 12.01 16.34 12.91
N CYS A 441 12.57 15.61 11.94
CA CYS A 441 11.87 14.51 11.28
C CYS A 441 11.46 13.42 12.28
N SER A 442 12.35 13.05 13.20
CA SER A 442 12.07 12.04 14.22
C SER A 442 10.93 12.46 15.16
N VAL A 443 10.88 13.74 15.56
CA VAL A 443 9.78 14.29 16.38
C VAL A 443 8.45 14.26 15.62
N ILE A 444 8.45 14.68 14.35
CA ILE A 444 7.24 14.63 13.51
C ILE A 444 6.73 13.20 13.36
N ILE A 445 7.63 12.24 13.11
CA ILE A 445 7.30 10.82 13.05
C ILE A 445 6.67 10.34 14.35
N ILE A 446 7.25 10.70 15.50
CA ILE A 446 6.72 10.33 16.81
C ILE A 446 5.32 10.92 17.01
N ALA A 447 5.09 12.18 16.65
CA ALA A 447 3.76 12.80 16.70
C ALA A 447 2.76 12.08 15.78
N CYS A 448 3.16 11.77 14.54
CA CYS A 448 2.33 11.06 13.58
C CYS A 448 2.02 9.62 14.01
N LEU A 449 2.89 8.96 14.78
CA LEU A 449 2.63 7.63 15.35
C LEU A 449 1.44 7.63 16.34
N PHE A 450 1.10 8.77 16.94
CA PHE A 450 -0.12 8.91 17.74
C PHE A 450 -1.34 9.22 16.87
N GLY A 451 -1.17 10.03 15.81
CA GLY A 451 -2.26 10.47 14.92
C GLY A 451 -2.73 9.42 13.91
N PHE A 452 -1.84 8.58 13.36
CA PHE A 452 -2.17 7.74 12.19
C PHE A 452 -3.32 6.74 12.42
N ARG A 453 -3.54 6.31 13.66
CA ARG A 453 -4.64 5.39 14.02
C ARG A 453 -6.01 6.07 14.08
N HIS A 454 -6.04 7.41 14.10
CA HIS A 454 -7.23 8.22 14.29
C HIS A 454 -7.70 8.90 12.99
N VAL A 455 -7.04 8.65 11.86
CA VAL A 455 -7.49 9.20 10.58
C VAL A 455 -8.87 8.64 10.20
N GLY A 456 -9.82 9.53 9.95
CA GLY A 456 -11.19 9.18 9.56
C GLY A 456 -11.30 8.72 8.11
N PHE A 457 -12.40 8.05 7.77
CA PHE A 457 -12.78 7.74 6.39
C PHE A 457 -14.12 8.42 6.12
N ASN A 458 -14.24 9.22 5.06
CA ASN A 458 -15.49 9.85 4.67
C ASN A 458 -16.47 8.77 4.17
N GLU A 459 -17.59 8.65 4.87
CA GLU A 459 -18.63 7.63 4.62
C GLU A 459 -19.81 8.15 3.79
N ASP A 460 -19.67 9.27 3.08
CA ASP A 460 -20.67 9.81 2.15
C ASP A 460 -20.15 9.88 0.70
N ILE A 461 -20.74 9.07 -0.20
CA ILE A 461 -20.44 9.11 -1.64
C ILE A 461 -20.93 10.43 -2.27
N GLY A 462 -21.99 11.03 -1.71
CA GLY A 462 -22.58 12.28 -2.19
C GLY A 462 -21.58 13.43 -2.19
N ASP A 463 -20.71 13.51 -1.17
CA ASP A 463 -19.65 14.52 -1.04
C ASP A 463 -18.60 14.46 -2.17
N LEU A 464 -18.48 13.31 -2.84
CA LEU A 464 -17.55 13.11 -3.94
C LEU A 464 -18.11 13.61 -5.28
N ASN A 465 -19.42 13.86 -5.37
CA ASN A 465 -20.06 14.38 -6.57
C ASN A 465 -19.85 15.89 -6.71
N TYR A 466 -19.55 16.31 -7.93
CA TYR A 466 -19.68 17.70 -8.32
C TYR A 466 -21.14 18.04 -8.60
N ILE A 467 -21.75 18.77 -7.66
CA ILE A 467 -23.08 19.35 -7.83
C ILE A 467 -22.93 20.87 -8.03
N PRO A 468 -23.35 21.41 -9.20
CA PRO A 468 -23.36 22.86 -9.44
C PRO A 468 -24.09 23.63 -8.35
N LYS A 469 -23.66 24.86 -8.06
CA LYS A 469 -24.25 25.70 -7.00
C LYS A 469 -25.76 25.87 -7.15
N GLU A 470 -26.25 26.08 -8.36
CA GLU A 470 -27.69 26.20 -8.65
C GLU A 470 -28.44 24.91 -8.28
N MET A 471 -27.91 23.76 -8.65
CA MET A 471 -28.53 22.46 -8.35
C MET A 471 -28.49 22.12 -6.85
N LYS A 472 -27.45 22.51 -6.10
CA LYS A 472 -27.45 22.38 -4.62
C LYS A 472 -28.56 23.22 -3.98
N ILE A 473 -28.85 24.39 -4.53
CA ILE A 473 -29.97 25.22 -4.08
C ILE A 473 -31.30 24.53 -4.43
N SER A 474 -31.45 24.00 -5.64
CA SER A 474 -32.62 23.21 -6.05
C SER A 474 -32.84 21.98 -5.15
N GLU A 475 -31.76 21.29 -4.77
CA GLU A 475 -31.78 20.15 -3.84
C GLU A 475 -32.31 20.57 -2.47
N ALA A 476 -31.75 21.64 -1.90
CA ALA A 476 -32.19 22.17 -0.61
C ALA A 476 -33.65 22.68 -0.66
N LYS A 477 -34.09 23.24 -1.79
CA LYS A 477 -35.50 23.60 -2.03
C LYS A 477 -36.36 22.33 -2.01
N LEU A 478 -36.00 21.31 -2.80
CA LEU A 478 -36.73 20.04 -2.86
C LEU A 478 -36.85 19.35 -1.48
N GLN A 479 -35.76 19.34 -0.70
CA GLN A 479 -35.74 18.77 0.65
C GLN A 479 -36.67 19.52 1.61
N LYS A 480 -36.84 20.84 1.45
CA LYS A 480 -37.80 21.63 2.24
C LYS A 480 -39.25 21.45 1.79
N LEU A 481 -39.47 21.30 0.49
CA LEU A 481 -40.80 21.15 -0.11
C LEU A 481 -41.38 19.75 0.05
N SER A 482 -40.51 18.76 0.28
CA SER A 482 -40.90 17.37 0.29
C SER A 482 -40.37 16.64 1.52
N ASP A 483 -41.31 16.13 2.30
CA ASP A 483 -41.09 15.04 3.28
C ASP A 483 -40.73 13.71 2.56
N ILE A 484 -40.51 13.76 1.23
CA ILE A 484 -40.31 12.67 0.29
C ILE A 484 -38.83 12.23 0.26
N THR A 485 -37.91 13.07 0.72
CA THR A 485 -36.46 12.82 0.60
C THR A 485 -35.75 12.42 1.91
N SER A 486 -36.45 12.43 3.05
CA SER A 486 -35.90 12.00 4.34
C SER A 486 -36.54 10.71 4.86
N LYS A 487 -35.72 9.67 5.08
CA LYS A 487 -36.00 8.43 5.85
C LYS A 487 -37.09 7.47 5.31
N SER A 488 -37.20 7.32 3.98
CA SER A 488 -38.05 6.30 3.35
C SER A 488 -37.26 5.03 3.02
N ILE A 489 -37.82 3.87 3.36
CA ILE A 489 -37.32 2.54 3.03
C ILE A 489 -38.14 1.99 1.87
N TYR A 490 -37.49 1.57 0.80
CA TYR A 490 -38.15 0.90 -0.32
C TYR A 490 -38.23 -0.59 -0.03
N THR A 491 -39.42 -1.17 -0.03
CA THR A 491 -39.59 -2.63 0.11
C THR A 491 -40.09 -3.21 -1.20
N ILE A 492 -39.28 -4.07 -1.82
CA ILE A 492 -39.50 -4.62 -3.15
C ILE A 492 -39.86 -6.11 -3.07
N SER A 493 -41.02 -6.46 -3.61
CA SER A 493 -41.40 -7.84 -3.92
C SER A 493 -40.93 -8.19 -5.33
N TYR A 494 -40.43 -9.39 -5.56
CA TYR A 494 -39.95 -9.81 -6.88
C TYR A 494 -40.36 -11.23 -7.23
N GLY A 495 -40.39 -11.56 -8.53
CA GLY A 495 -40.77 -12.87 -9.05
C GLY A 495 -40.36 -13.07 -10.51
N ASN A 496 -40.40 -14.32 -10.97
CA ASN A 496 -40.15 -14.67 -12.38
C ASN A 496 -41.43 -14.63 -13.24
N SER A 497 -42.56 -14.29 -12.61
CA SER A 497 -43.82 -14.00 -13.29
C SER A 497 -44.52 -12.82 -12.61
N GLU A 498 -45.40 -12.16 -13.37
CA GLU A 498 -46.26 -11.08 -12.90
C GLU A 498 -47.07 -11.53 -11.66
N GLU A 499 -47.69 -12.71 -11.74
CA GLU A 499 -48.52 -13.26 -10.66
C GLU A 499 -47.71 -13.56 -9.40
N GLU A 500 -46.48 -14.08 -9.53
CA GLU A 500 -45.62 -14.36 -8.38
C GLU A 500 -45.23 -13.07 -7.66
N ALA A 501 -44.87 -12.02 -8.41
CA ALA A 501 -44.51 -10.72 -7.84
C ALA A 501 -45.72 -10.03 -7.19
N LEU A 502 -46.89 -10.08 -7.82
CA LEU A 502 -48.15 -9.52 -7.30
C LEU A 502 -48.66 -10.24 -6.05
N ALA A 503 -48.61 -11.58 -6.03
CA ALA A 503 -49.02 -12.37 -4.87
C ALA A 503 -48.13 -12.08 -3.65
N ARG A 504 -46.81 -12.00 -3.85
CA ARG A 504 -45.86 -11.60 -2.80
C ARG A 504 -46.10 -10.17 -2.34
N ASN A 505 -46.36 -9.25 -3.27
CA ASN A 505 -46.64 -7.86 -2.94
C ASN A 505 -47.95 -7.70 -2.13
N SER A 506 -48.97 -8.50 -2.44
CA SER A 506 -50.24 -8.49 -1.69
C SER A 506 -50.03 -8.94 -0.24
N GLN A 507 -49.21 -9.98 -0.02
CA GLN A 507 -48.81 -10.42 1.32
C GLN A 507 -48.00 -9.33 2.06
N LEU A 508 -47.05 -8.71 1.37
CA LEU A 508 -46.25 -7.63 1.92
C LEU A 508 -47.10 -6.40 2.28
N SER A 509 -48.04 -6.01 1.42
CA SER A 509 -48.94 -4.87 1.66
C SER A 509 -49.81 -5.08 2.90
N ASN A 510 -50.32 -6.29 3.11
CA ASN A 510 -51.07 -6.63 4.33
C ASN A 510 -50.20 -6.54 5.59
N PHE A 511 -48.96 -7.03 5.53
CA PHE A 511 -48.00 -6.88 6.62
C PHE A 511 -47.72 -5.40 6.93
N LEU A 512 -47.50 -4.56 5.91
CA LEU A 512 -47.28 -3.13 6.09
C LEU A 512 -48.50 -2.43 6.73
N GLU A 513 -49.72 -2.83 6.37
CA GLU A 513 -50.94 -2.29 6.99
C GLU A 513 -51.05 -2.67 8.48
N GLU A 514 -50.68 -3.90 8.86
CA GLU A 514 -50.61 -4.32 10.27
C GLU A 514 -49.55 -3.53 11.05
N GLU A 515 -48.34 -3.40 10.50
CA GLU A 515 -47.25 -2.64 11.12
C GLU A 515 -47.59 -1.15 11.29
N LYS A 516 -48.41 -0.59 10.38
CA LYS A 516 -48.93 0.78 10.50
C LYS A 516 -49.94 0.91 11.62
N LYS A 517 -50.86 -0.06 11.76
CA LYS A 517 -51.85 -0.10 12.86
C LYS A 517 -51.16 -0.26 14.22
N ASP A 518 -50.09 -1.04 14.27
CA ASP A 518 -49.25 -1.24 15.46
C ASP A 518 -48.35 -0.04 15.80
N GLY A 519 -48.32 1.02 14.97
CA GLY A 519 -47.46 2.19 15.15
C GLY A 519 -45.96 1.90 15.03
N LYS A 520 -45.59 0.82 14.34
CA LYS A 520 -44.19 0.46 14.05
C LYS A 520 -43.66 1.20 12.82
N ILE A 521 -44.53 1.48 11.86
CA ILE A 521 -44.24 2.37 10.71
C ILE A 521 -45.16 3.60 10.73
N LEU A 522 -44.70 4.72 10.16
CA LEU A 522 -45.42 5.99 10.15
C LEU A 522 -46.46 6.03 9.01
N SER A 523 -46.05 5.59 7.82
CA SER A 523 -46.89 5.52 6.63
C SER A 523 -46.26 4.58 5.60
N TYR A 524 -47.05 4.11 4.65
CA TYR A 524 -46.53 3.39 3.48
C TYR A 524 -47.39 3.69 2.25
N ASN A 525 -46.78 3.56 1.07
CA ASN A 525 -47.42 3.64 -0.23
C ASN A 525 -47.18 2.33 -0.97
N SER A 526 -48.25 1.66 -1.39
CA SER A 526 -48.23 0.34 -2.03
C SER A 526 -49.38 0.21 -3.02
N ILE A 527 -49.13 -0.47 -4.15
CA ILE A 527 -50.21 -0.87 -5.08
C ILE A 527 -50.86 -2.19 -4.70
N GLY A 528 -50.41 -2.87 -3.63
CA GLY A 528 -50.86 -4.21 -3.26
C GLY A 528 -52.32 -4.32 -2.85
N SER A 529 -52.98 -3.19 -2.57
CA SER A 529 -54.43 -3.13 -2.30
C SER A 529 -55.26 -2.79 -3.55
N ILE A 530 -54.61 -2.52 -4.70
CA ILE A 530 -55.23 -2.00 -5.93
C ILE A 530 -54.99 -2.97 -7.08
N VAL A 531 -53.73 -3.32 -7.35
CA VAL A 531 -53.36 -4.33 -8.35
C VAL A 531 -53.17 -5.65 -7.62
N LEU A 532 -54.19 -6.50 -7.74
CA LEU A 532 -54.27 -7.77 -7.02
C LEU A 532 -53.79 -8.93 -7.90
N SER A 533 -53.26 -9.97 -7.27
CA SER A 533 -52.99 -11.25 -7.91
C SER A 533 -54.29 -11.89 -8.41
N GLU A 534 -54.23 -12.70 -9.48
CA GLU A 534 -55.40 -13.35 -10.07
C GLU A 534 -56.21 -14.13 -9.02
N LYS A 535 -55.51 -14.83 -8.13
CA LYS A 535 -56.11 -15.57 -7.02
C LYS A 535 -56.91 -14.66 -6.08
N ASP A 536 -56.40 -13.47 -5.76
CA ASP A 536 -57.08 -12.54 -4.86
C ASP A 536 -58.22 -11.78 -5.56
N GLN A 537 -58.10 -11.54 -6.87
CA GLN A 537 -59.20 -11.03 -7.69
C GLN A 537 -60.39 -11.99 -7.73
N GLN A 538 -60.13 -13.30 -7.93
CA GLN A 538 -61.19 -14.32 -7.93
C GLN A 538 -61.95 -14.36 -6.59
N LYS A 539 -61.25 -14.30 -5.45
CA LYS A 539 -61.89 -14.24 -4.13
C LYS A 539 -62.82 -13.03 -3.98
N LYS A 540 -62.41 -11.86 -4.50
CA LYS A 540 -63.23 -10.64 -4.43
C LYS A 540 -64.46 -10.71 -5.33
N ILE A 541 -64.32 -11.30 -6.52
CA ILE A 541 -65.45 -11.55 -7.42
C ILE A 541 -66.43 -12.55 -6.79
N GLU A 542 -65.92 -13.60 -6.16
CA GLU A 542 -66.73 -14.62 -5.47
C GLU A 542 -67.47 -14.00 -4.27
N ALA A 543 -66.81 -13.15 -3.48
CA ALA A 543 -67.44 -12.40 -2.38
C ALA A 543 -68.57 -11.49 -2.87
N TRP A 544 -68.41 -10.82 -4.01
CA TRP A 544 -69.45 -9.98 -4.61
C TRP A 544 -70.66 -10.80 -5.06
N SER A 545 -70.41 -11.93 -5.74
CA SER A 545 -71.46 -12.86 -6.16
C SER A 545 -72.23 -13.44 -4.97
N ASN A 546 -71.53 -13.78 -3.88
CA ASN A 546 -72.15 -14.28 -2.65
C ASN A 546 -72.95 -13.22 -1.89
N PHE A 547 -72.55 -11.93 -1.98
CA PHE A 547 -73.24 -10.83 -1.31
C PHE A 547 -74.61 -10.50 -1.95
N TRP A 548 -74.74 -10.68 -3.27
CA TRP A 548 -75.95 -10.35 -4.02
C TRP A 548 -76.80 -11.57 -4.37
N SER A 549 -77.92 -11.76 -3.67
CA SER A 549 -78.98 -12.68 -4.12
C SER A 549 -79.91 -12.02 -5.15
N ASP A 550 -80.56 -12.82 -6.01
CA ASP A 550 -81.52 -12.30 -7.00
C ASP A 550 -82.66 -11.51 -6.34
N GLN A 551 -83.10 -11.95 -5.15
CA GLN A 551 -84.09 -11.23 -4.35
C GLN A 551 -83.57 -9.84 -3.94
N LYS A 552 -82.32 -9.76 -3.48
CA LYS A 552 -81.70 -8.49 -3.03
C LYS A 552 -81.51 -7.51 -4.19
N LYS A 553 -81.09 -8.00 -5.37
CA LYS A 553 -80.96 -7.19 -6.59
C LYS A 553 -82.31 -6.60 -7.01
N ASN A 554 -83.33 -7.47 -7.16
CA ASN A 554 -84.67 -7.06 -7.59
C ASN A 554 -85.34 -6.10 -6.62
N GLN A 555 -85.20 -6.34 -5.31
CA GLN A 555 -85.72 -5.45 -4.28
C GLN A 555 -85.06 -4.07 -4.32
N THR A 556 -83.73 -4.02 -4.47
CA THR A 556 -82.98 -2.75 -4.55
C THR A 556 -83.43 -1.90 -5.74
N VAL A 557 -83.54 -2.51 -6.92
CA VAL A 557 -83.97 -1.82 -8.15
C VAL A 557 -85.42 -1.36 -8.05
N SER A 558 -86.30 -2.19 -7.48
CA SER A 558 -87.71 -1.83 -7.28
C SER A 558 -87.87 -0.64 -6.31
N GLU A 559 -87.10 -0.60 -5.23
CA GLU A 559 -87.09 0.53 -4.28
C GLU A 559 -86.50 1.80 -4.91
N LEU A 560 -85.46 1.71 -5.75
CA LEU A 560 -84.93 2.84 -6.52
C LEU A 560 -85.98 3.42 -7.49
N ILE A 561 -86.66 2.57 -8.26
CA ILE A 561 -87.73 2.99 -9.19
C ILE A 561 -88.90 3.60 -8.42
N SER A 562 -89.36 2.96 -7.34
CA SER A 562 -90.48 3.46 -6.54
C SER A 562 -90.21 4.84 -5.94
N ASN A 563 -89.02 5.05 -5.38
CA ASN A 563 -88.64 6.35 -4.82
C ASN A 563 -88.29 7.37 -5.91
N GLY A 564 -87.70 6.96 -7.04
CA GLY A 564 -87.41 7.83 -8.19
C GLY A 564 -88.67 8.38 -8.86
N ASN A 565 -89.71 7.55 -8.99
CA ASN A 565 -91.01 7.98 -9.53
C ASN A 565 -91.62 9.15 -8.76
N LYS A 566 -91.39 9.23 -7.44
CA LYS A 566 -91.87 10.35 -6.59
C LYS A 566 -91.26 11.71 -7.00
N PHE A 567 -90.07 11.70 -7.60
CA PHE A 567 -89.35 12.87 -8.09
C PHE A 567 -89.41 13.02 -9.62
N GLY A 568 -90.19 12.19 -10.31
CA GLY A 568 -90.38 12.26 -11.78
C GLY A 568 -89.30 11.58 -12.63
N PHE A 569 -88.50 10.67 -12.06
CA PHE A 569 -87.57 9.85 -12.85
C PHE A 569 -88.34 8.86 -13.74
N ASN A 570 -87.84 8.60 -14.95
CA ASN A 570 -88.36 7.50 -15.77
C ASN A 570 -87.98 6.16 -15.11
N SER A 571 -88.83 5.13 -15.20
CA SER A 571 -88.51 3.78 -14.72
C SER A 571 -87.23 3.22 -15.34
N SER A 572 -86.87 3.62 -16.56
CA SER A 572 -85.60 3.24 -17.22
C SER A 572 -84.37 4.00 -16.72
N ALA A 573 -84.51 5.00 -15.84
CA ALA A 573 -83.39 5.81 -15.36
C ALA A 573 -82.35 5.00 -14.57
N PHE A 574 -82.71 3.81 -14.07
CA PHE A 574 -81.86 2.94 -13.27
C PHE A 574 -81.40 1.67 -14.03
N ASP A 575 -81.74 1.53 -15.32
CA ASP A 575 -81.42 0.32 -16.11
C ASP A 575 -79.92 0.05 -16.16
N ASN A 576 -79.09 1.08 -16.36
CA ASN A 576 -77.63 0.96 -16.36
C ASN A 576 -77.09 0.35 -15.04
N PHE A 577 -77.66 0.75 -13.91
CA PHE A 577 -77.27 0.20 -12.61
C PHE A 577 -77.76 -1.24 -12.45
N ASN A 578 -78.98 -1.54 -12.92
CA ASN A 578 -79.52 -2.89 -12.92
C ASN A 578 -78.67 -3.85 -13.78
N GLU A 579 -78.22 -3.41 -14.95
CA GLU A 579 -77.27 -4.14 -15.80
C GLU A 579 -75.94 -4.38 -15.08
N SER A 580 -75.42 -3.37 -14.38
CA SER A 580 -74.18 -3.49 -13.61
C SER A 580 -74.27 -4.54 -12.48
N LEU A 581 -75.41 -4.62 -11.77
CA LEU A 581 -75.65 -5.63 -10.73
C LEU A 581 -75.73 -7.07 -11.27
N HIS A 582 -76.08 -7.24 -12.55
CA HIS A 582 -76.19 -8.54 -13.22
C HIS A 582 -74.99 -8.86 -14.11
N LYS A 583 -73.98 -7.99 -14.14
CA LYS A 583 -72.76 -8.20 -14.90
C LYS A 583 -71.92 -9.35 -14.30
N ASN A 584 -71.40 -10.21 -15.17
CA ASN A 584 -70.36 -11.18 -14.79
C ASN A 584 -68.99 -10.50 -14.84
N TYR A 585 -68.28 -10.49 -13.71
CA TYR A 585 -66.95 -9.91 -13.62
C TYR A 585 -65.87 -10.95 -13.91
N SER A 586 -64.82 -10.55 -14.63
CA SER A 586 -63.62 -11.35 -14.90
C SER A 586 -62.42 -10.76 -14.19
N THR A 587 -61.34 -11.54 -14.09
CA THR A 587 -60.05 -11.03 -13.63
C THR A 587 -59.46 -10.05 -14.66
N LEU A 588 -58.62 -9.15 -14.17
CA LEU A 588 -57.89 -8.12 -14.93
C LEU A 588 -56.41 -8.49 -15.00
N SER A 589 -55.81 -8.25 -16.15
CA SER A 589 -54.35 -8.30 -16.33
C SER A 589 -53.69 -6.96 -15.95
N LEU A 590 -52.38 -6.93 -15.74
CA LEU A 590 -51.64 -5.67 -15.53
C LEU A 590 -51.91 -4.62 -16.62
N LYS A 591 -51.99 -5.06 -17.88
CA LYS A 591 -52.28 -4.18 -19.03
C LYS A 591 -53.64 -3.47 -18.92
N ASP A 592 -54.59 -4.05 -18.20
CA ASP A 592 -55.89 -3.43 -17.99
C ASP A 592 -55.81 -2.32 -16.95
N TYR A 593 -55.01 -2.51 -15.89
CA TYR A 593 -54.74 -1.45 -14.91
C TYR A 593 -53.92 -0.30 -15.51
N GLU A 594 -52.98 -0.59 -16.42
CA GLU A 594 -52.16 0.43 -17.10
C GLU A 594 -52.97 1.38 -17.99
N LYS A 595 -54.18 0.99 -18.42
CA LYS A 595 -55.09 1.88 -19.17
C LYS A 595 -55.55 3.07 -18.33
N VAL A 596 -55.56 2.95 -17.00
CA VAL A 596 -55.91 4.03 -16.08
C VAL A 596 -54.66 4.79 -15.66
N LYS A 597 -54.36 5.86 -16.39
CA LYS A 597 -53.15 6.67 -16.16
C LYS A 597 -53.06 7.24 -14.74
N ALA A 598 -54.21 7.51 -14.11
CA ALA A 598 -54.29 8.00 -12.74
C ALA A 598 -53.67 7.04 -11.70
N LEU A 599 -53.57 5.74 -11.99
CA LEU A 599 -53.00 4.75 -11.05
C LEU A 599 -51.47 4.71 -11.05
N GLN A 600 -50.82 5.29 -12.07
CA GLN A 600 -49.35 5.37 -12.17
C GLN A 600 -48.63 4.02 -11.92
N ILE A 601 -49.18 2.91 -12.44
CA ILE A 601 -48.70 1.55 -12.16
C ILE A 601 -47.21 1.36 -12.47
N SER A 602 -46.72 2.02 -13.51
CA SER A 602 -45.31 2.03 -13.92
C SER A 602 -44.36 2.60 -12.85
N GLU A 603 -44.82 3.36 -11.87
CA GLU A 603 -43.99 3.87 -10.76
C GLU A 603 -43.69 2.80 -9.71
N PHE A 604 -44.61 1.85 -9.57
CA PHE A 604 -44.56 0.82 -8.55
C PHE A 604 -44.15 -0.52 -9.13
N MET A 605 -44.31 -0.76 -10.43
CA MET A 605 -44.00 -2.04 -11.06
C MET A 605 -43.06 -1.89 -12.24
N SER A 606 -42.13 -2.84 -12.37
CA SER A 606 -41.18 -2.92 -13.48
C SER A 606 -40.95 -4.36 -13.93
N ASN A 607 -40.57 -4.52 -15.19
CA ASN A 607 -40.26 -5.80 -15.81
C ASN A 607 -39.05 -5.66 -16.74
N GLU A 608 -38.04 -6.52 -16.57
CA GLU A 608 -36.92 -6.64 -17.49
C GLU A 608 -36.57 -8.12 -17.68
N ASN A 609 -36.61 -8.61 -18.92
CA ASN A 609 -36.24 -10.00 -19.28
C ASN A 609 -36.95 -11.10 -18.45
N GLY A 610 -38.22 -10.90 -18.08
CA GLY A 610 -39.01 -11.88 -17.33
C GLY A 610 -38.82 -11.81 -15.81
N PHE A 611 -38.09 -10.80 -15.30
CA PHE A 611 -37.97 -10.51 -13.87
C PHE A 611 -38.88 -9.33 -13.51
N TYR A 612 -39.90 -9.60 -12.70
CA TYR A 612 -40.92 -8.63 -12.27
C TYR A 612 -40.62 -8.14 -10.86
N THR A 613 -40.74 -6.83 -10.65
CA THR A 613 -40.58 -6.19 -9.34
C THR A 613 -41.76 -5.29 -9.02
N VAL A 614 -42.18 -5.31 -7.76
CA VAL A 614 -43.19 -4.40 -7.21
C VAL A 614 -42.61 -3.67 -6.01
N SER A 615 -42.52 -2.35 -6.10
CA SER A 615 -41.88 -1.47 -5.15
C SER A 615 -42.90 -0.78 -4.26
N ASN A 616 -42.61 -0.70 -2.97
CA ASN A 616 -43.41 0.02 -1.99
C ASN A 616 -42.51 1.00 -1.23
N VAL A 617 -43.05 2.14 -0.83
CA VAL A 617 -42.32 3.16 -0.08
C VAL A 617 -42.84 3.17 1.36
N VAL A 618 -41.95 3.01 2.34
CA VAL A 618 -42.32 2.90 3.76
C VAL A 618 -41.57 3.93 4.57
N LYS A 619 -42.28 4.71 5.40
CA LYS A 619 -41.67 5.63 6.36
C LYS A 619 -41.61 4.98 7.73
N VAL A 620 -40.41 4.92 8.32
CA VAL A 620 -40.17 4.28 9.62
C VAL A 620 -39.42 5.24 10.54
N ASP A 621 -39.73 5.21 11.84
CA ASP A 621 -38.94 5.93 12.84
C ASP A 621 -37.51 5.36 12.88
N GLU A 622 -36.52 6.25 12.96
CA GLU A 622 -35.10 5.91 12.91
C GLU A 622 -34.69 4.85 13.95
N LYS A 623 -35.32 4.86 15.14
CA LYS A 623 -35.03 3.88 16.20
C LYS A 623 -35.55 2.48 15.89
N LYS A 624 -36.57 2.36 15.04
CA LYS A 624 -37.23 1.09 14.67
C LYS A 624 -36.76 0.54 13.33
N ARG A 625 -36.02 1.34 12.57
CA ARG A 625 -35.51 1.09 11.21
C ARG A 625 -34.86 -0.29 11.02
N ASP A 626 -33.82 -0.60 11.78
CA ASP A 626 -33.05 -1.84 11.59
C ASP A 626 -33.86 -3.10 11.89
N THR A 627 -34.80 -3.00 12.83
CA THR A 627 -35.68 -4.10 13.19
C THR A 627 -36.66 -4.36 12.05
N PHE A 628 -37.26 -3.30 11.50
CA PHE A 628 -38.16 -3.39 10.36
C PHE A 628 -37.49 -4.02 9.12
N ILE A 629 -36.29 -3.57 8.76
CA ILE A 629 -35.54 -4.12 7.62
C ILE A 629 -35.27 -5.62 7.80
N LYS A 630 -34.84 -6.04 9.01
CA LYS A 630 -34.61 -7.46 9.31
C LYS A 630 -35.88 -8.30 9.25
N ASP A 631 -37.01 -7.75 9.68
CA ASP A 631 -38.30 -8.45 9.64
C ASP A 631 -38.76 -8.67 8.19
N ILE A 632 -38.62 -7.66 7.32
CA ILE A 632 -38.92 -7.78 5.88
C ILE A 632 -38.04 -8.85 5.21
N GLU A 633 -36.71 -8.75 5.38
CA GLU A 633 -35.77 -9.67 4.71
C GLU A 633 -35.92 -11.13 5.17
N LYS A 634 -36.31 -11.36 6.44
CA LYS A 634 -36.45 -12.72 6.98
C LYS A 634 -37.80 -13.36 6.73
N LYS A 635 -38.89 -12.58 6.74
CA LYS A 635 -40.26 -13.13 6.81
C LYS A 635 -41.02 -13.09 5.48
N HIS A 636 -40.64 -12.22 4.53
CA HIS A 636 -41.53 -11.88 3.41
C HIS A 636 -40.96 -12.07 1.99
N ASN A 637 -39.82 -12.76 1.78
CA ASN A 637 -39.20 -12.93 0.45
C ASN A 637 -39.16 -11.61 -0.36
N ALA A 638 -38.88 -10.52 0.35
CA ALA A 638 -38.87 -9.17 -0.15
C ALA A 638 -37.55 -8.51 0.22
N LEU A 639 -37.11 -7.57 -0.61
CA LEU A 639 -35.89 -6.82 -0.40
C LEU A 639 -36.24 -5.46 0.22
N ALA A 640 -35.63 -5.11 1.34
CA ALA A 640 -35.71 -3.76 1.89
C ALA A 640 -34.45 -2.98 1.52
N ILE A 641 -34.61 -1.93 0.71
CA ILE A 641 -33.54 -1.02 0.30
C ILE A 641 -33.74 0.30 1.03
N ASP A 642 -32.76 0.65 1.86
CA ASP A 642 -32.61 2.00 2.37
C ASP A 642 -31.40 2.64 1.71
N ARG A 643 -31.59 3.84 1.15
CA ARG A 643 -30.56 4.60 0.47
C ARG A 643 -29.33 4.90 1.35
N GLN A 644 -29.53 5.22 2.62
CA GLN A 644 -28.44 5.55 3.54
C GLN A 644 -27.62 4.31 3.91
N GLN A 645 -28.26 3.26 4.41
CA GLN A 645 -27.57 2.01 4.77
C GLN A 645 -26.96 1.32 3.55
N MET A 646 -27.53 1.49 2.36
CA MET A 646 -26.93 1.02 1.12
C MET A 646 -25.60 1.72 0.86
N ASN A 647 -25.55 3.06 0.95
CA ASN A 647 -24.30 3.82 0.84
C ASN A 647 -23.28 3.36 1.89
N GLU A 648 -23.69 3.23 3.15
CA GLU A 648 -22.84 2.76 4.25
C GLU A 648 -22.31 1.33 4.01
N ASN A 649 -23.16 0.40 3.55
CA ASN A 649 -22.76 -0.98 3.26
C ASN A 649 -21.81 -1.08 2.04
N PHE A 650 -22.08 -0.34 0.96
CA PHE A 650 -21.19 -0.29 -0.20
C PHE A 650 -19.83 0.30 0.18
N LEU A 651 -19.82 1.37 0.97
CA LEU A 651 -18.61 2.01 1.47
C LEU A 651 -17.84 1.12 2.44
N GLY A 652 -18.53 0.40 3.33
CA GLY A 652 -17.90 -0.58 4.21
C GLY A 652 -17.21 -1.70 3.44
N LEU A 653 -17.84 -2.21 2.38
CA LEU A 653 -17.23 -3.18 1.46
C LEU A 653 -16.01 -2.58 0.75
N LEU A 654 -16.12 -1.38 0.20
CA LEU A 654 -15.03 -0.67 -0.46
C LEU A 654 -13.86 -0.42 0.49
N LYS A 655 -14.11 0.07 1.70
CA LYS A 655 -13.08 0.31 2.73
C LYS A 655 -12.29 -0.97 3.05
N ARG A 656 -12.98 -2.11 3.17
CA ARG A 656 -12.32 -3.41 3.38
C ARG A 656 -11.50 -3.83 2.14
N ASP A 657 -12.06 -3.70 0.94
CA ASP A 657 -11.36 -4.02 -0.30
C ASP A 657 -10.09 -3.15 -0.45
N PHE A 658 -10.16 -1.87 -0.11
CA PHE A 658 -9.01 -0.96 -0.15
C PHE A 658 -7.94 -1.27 0.89
N ASN A 659 -8.32 -1.55 2.14
CA ASN A 659 -7.34 -1.99 3.15
C ASN A 659 -6.64 -3.28 2.72
N THR A 660 -7.38 -4.20 2.11
CA THR A 660 -6.82 -5.43 1.54
C THR A 660 -5.87 -5.12 0.39
N LEU A 661 -6.23 -4.18 -0.48
CA LEU A 661 -5.42 -3.74 -1.61
C LEU A 661 -4.11 -3.06 -1.18
N ILE A 662 -4.12 -2.21 -0.14
CA ILE A 662 -2.89 -1.62 0.41
C ILE A 662 -1.93 -2.73 0.85
N ASN A 663 -2.44 -3.75 1.54
CA ASN A 663 -1.63 -4.89 1.99
C ASN A 663 -1.07 -5.71 0.81
N TYR A 664 -1.88 -5.94 -0.24
CA TYR A 664 -1.43 -6.62 -1.45
C TYR A 664 -0.36 -5.84 -2.20
N SER A 665 -0.54 -4.53 -2.37
CA SER A 665 0.44 -3.65 -3.00
C SER A 665 1.76 -3.67 -2.22
N LEU A 666 1.73 -3.50 -0.89
CA LEU A 666 2.93 -3.54 -0.06
C LEU A 666 3.65 -4.90 -0.16
N LEU A 667 2.91 -6.01 -0.10
CA LEU A 667 3.48 -7.34 -0.24
C LEU A 667 4.12 -7.53 -1.63
N ALA A 668 3.43 -7.11 -2.68
CA ALA A 668 3.90 -7.27 -4.05
C ALA A 668 5.15 -6.42 -4.33
N ILE A 669 5.23 -5.20 -3.79
CA ILE A 669 6.44 -4.36 -3.80
C ILE A 669 7.60 -5.08 -3.08
N VAL A 670 7.37 -5.59 -1.86
CA VAL A 670 8.39 -6.34 -1.10
C VAL A 670 8.90 -7.54 -1.90
N LEU A 671 8.01 -8.34 -2.48
CA LEU A 671 8.37 -9.49 -3.30
C LEU A 671 9.20 -9.08 -4.51
N THR A 672 8.81 -8.01 -5.19
CA THR A 672 9.52 -7.48 -6.36
C THR A 672 10.94 -7.04 -5.98
N ILE A 673 11.09 -6.25 -4.91
CA ILE A 673 12.41 -5.79 -4.45
C ILE A 673 13.28 -6.96 -3.98
N ILE A 674 12.72 -7.99 -3.31
CA ILE A 674 13.46 -9.20 -2.90
C ILE A 674 14.00 -9.94 -4.12
N VAL A 675 13.21 -10.08 -5.19
CA VAL A 675 13.62 -10.79 -6.41
C VAL A 675 14.81 -10.09 -7.07
N PHE A 676 14.82 -8.76 -7.13
CA PHE A 676 15.89 -8.01 -7.79
C PHE A 676 17.15 -7.86 -6.94
N PHE A 677 17.03 -7.48 -5.66
CA PHE A 677 18.21 -7.34 -4.79
C PHE A 677 18.76 -8.68 -4.31
N ARG A 678 17.95 -9.74 -4.30
CA ARG A 678 18.31 -11.09 -3.81
C ARG A 678 18.87 -11.07 -2.37
N ASN A 679 18.49 -10.05 -1.62
CA ASN A 679 18.95 -9.78 -0.26
C ASN A 679 17.79 -9.19 0.55
N PHE A 680 17.20 -10.03 1.38
CA PHE A 680 16.04 -9.69 2.21
C PHE A 680 16.29 -8.49 3.13
N GLU A 681 17.51 -8.35 3.66
CA GLU A 681 17.83 -7.27 4.59
C GLU A 681 17.99 -5.93 3.88
N LEU A 682 18.57 -5.95 2.67
CA LEU A 682 18.61 -4.76 1.82
C LEU A 682 17.19 -4.34 1.45
N THR A 683 16.31 -5.30 1.13
CA THR A 683 14.88 -5.02 0.88
C THR A 683 14.20 -4.37 2.08
N ILE A 684 14.37 -4.90 3.30
CA ILE A 684 13.80 -4.26 4.51
C ILE A 684 14.31 -2.84 4.68
N LEU A 685 15.61 -2.61 4.47
CA LEU A 685 16.20 -1.29 4.61
C LEU A 685 15.64 -0.31 3.57
N THR A 686 15.44 -0.76 2.32
CA THR A 686 14.79 0.01 1.26
C THR A 686 13.31 0.25 1.54
N MET A 687 12.61 -0.68 2.20
CA MET A 687 11.18 -0.56 2.52
C MET A 687 10.88 0.33 3.73
N PHE A 688 11.84 0.47 4.65
CA PHE A 688 11.66 1.21 5.89
C PHE A 688 11.14 2.66 5.68
N PRO A 689 11.69 3.47 4.75
CA PRO A 689 11.18 4.81 4.45
C PRO A 689 9.74 4.84 3.93
N ILE A 690 9.34 3.83 3.15
CA ILE A 690 8.02 3.76 2.50
C ILE A 690 6.93 3.53 3.53
N VAL A 691 7.12 2.52 4.40
CA VAL A 691 6.19 2.23 5.49
C VAL A 691 6.07 3.44 6.43
N LEU A 692 7.20 4.07 6.73
CA LEU A 692 7.25 5.27 7.57
C LEU A 692 6.52 6.45 6.93
N THR A 693 6.62 6.61 5.61
CA THR A 693 5.88 7.63 4.87
C THR A 693 4.39 7.41 5.01
N GLY A 694 3.88 6.19 4.83
CA GLY A 694 2.44 5.92 5.00
C GLY A 694 1.91 6.32 6.38
N VAL A 695 2.69 6.02 7.43
CA VAL A 695 2.37 6.44 8.81
C VAL A 695 2.36 7.96 8.95
N VAL A 696 3.37 8.65 8.40
CA VAL A 696 3.46 10.11 8.46
C VAL A 696 2.35 10.78 7.66
N THR A 697 2.05 10.30 6.46
CA THR A 697 0.94 10.82 5.63
C THR A 697 -0.39 10.68 6.35
N ALA A 698 -0.71 9.50 6.88
CA ALA A 698 -1.93 9.29 7.66
C ALA A 698 -1.98 10.17 8.93
N GLY A 699 -0.84 10.31 9.63
CA GLY A 699 -0.73 11.19 10.79
C GLY A 699 -0.96 12.67 10.46
N ILE A 700 -0.39 13.17 9.35
CA ILE A 700 -0.60 14.54 8.88
C ILE A 700 -2.07 14.78 8.50
N LEU A 701 -2.71 13.83 7.82
CA LEU A 701 -4.14 13.93 7.48
C LEU A 701 -4.99 14.11 8.74
N TYR A 702 -4.73 13.32 9.78
CA TYR A 702 -5.40 13.46 11.07
C TYR A 702 -5.20 14.87 11.67
N PHE A 703 -3.96 15.37 11.74
CA PHE A 703 -3.69 16.70 12.32
C PHE A 703 -4.28 17.86 11.51
N LEU A 704 -4.49 17.67 10.20
CA LEU A 704 -5.15 18.65 9.33
C LEU A 704 -6.68 18.53 9.31
N GLY A 705 -7.26 17.54 10.01
CA GLY A 705 -8.71 17.29 9.99
C GLY A 705 -9.22 16.79 8.64
N LEU A 706 -8.36 16.11 7.87
CA LEU A 706 -8.67 15.59 6.54
C LEU A 706 -8.98 14.10 6.62
N GLU A 707 -10.07 13.70 5.98
CA GLU A 707 -10.52 12.31 5.94
C GLU A 707 -10.04 11.61 4.67
N LEU A 708 -9.80 10.30 4.77
CA LEU A 708 -9.58 9.45 3.61
C LEU A 708 -10.91 9.14 2.93
N ASN A 709 -10.93 9.02 1.61
CA ASN A 709 -12.06 8.50 0.84
C ASN A 709 -11.58 7.46 -0.17
N ILE A 710 -12.50 6.95 -0.98
CA ILE A 710 -12.22 5.94 -2.02
C ILE A 710 -11.07 6.39 -2.94
N PHE A 711 -11.14 7.60 -3.49
CA PHE A 711 -10.15 8.10 -4.44
C PHE A 711 -8.80 8.37 -3.78
N SER A 712 -8.79 8.97 -2.58
CA SER A 712 -7.55 9.20 -1.85
C SER A 712 -6.87 7.92 -1.40
N THR A 713 -7.63 6.83 -1.22
CA THR A 713 -7.06 5.53 -0.83
C THR A 713 -6.37 4.82 -2.01
N VAL A 714 -6.94 4.92 -3.23
CA VAL A 714 -6.27 4.47 -4.47
C VAL A 714 -4.93 5.21 -4.66
N VAL A 715 -4.89 6.47 -4.29
CA VAL A 715 -3.69 7.30 -4.38
C VAL A 715 -2.61 6.88 -3.39
N CYS A 716 -2.98 6.39 -2.20
CA CYS A 716 -1.98 5.86 -1.27
C CYS A 716 -1.16 4.73 -1.91
N THR A 717 -1.78 3.85 -2.71
CA THR A 717 -1.02 2.81 -3.44
C THR A 717 -0.12 3.37 -4.54
N LEU A 718 -0.49 4.49 -5.14
CA LEU A 718 0.35 5.22 -6.09
C LEU A 718 1.55 5.86 -5.38
N VAL A 719 1.32 6.51 -4.23
CA VAL A 719 2.39 7.12 -3.41
C VAL A 719 3.39 6.07 -2.94
N PHE A 720 2.94 4.85 -2.60
CA PHE A 720 3.86 3.76 -2.24
C PHE A 720 4.71 3.28 -3.41
N GLY A 721 4.11 3.11 -4.60
CA GLY A 721 4.86 2.75 -5.81
C GLY A 721 5.90 3.81 -6.17
N VAL A 722 5.48 5.06 -6.38
CA VAL A 722 6.40 6.15 -6.75
C VAL A 722 7.41 6.44 -5.63
N GLY A 723 7.02 6.29 -4.35
CA GLY A 723 7.94 6.51 -3.24
C GLY A 723 8.99 5.43 -3.05
N ASP A 724 8.73 4.23 -3.54
CA ASP A 724 9.70 3.14 -3.55
C ASP A 724 10.82 3.35 -4.57
N ASP A 725 10.49 3.97 -5.72
CA ASP A 725 11.44 4.33 -6.77
C ASP A 725 12.64 5.09 -6.18
N PHE A 726 12.36 6.14 -5.39
CA PHE A 726 13.40 6.96 -4.79
C PHE A 726 14.26 6.18 -3.80
N SER A 727 13.64 5.29 -3.04
CA SER A 727 14.35 4.43 -2.09
C SER A 727 15.24 3.43 -2.83
N ILE A 728 14.79 2.88 -3.96
CA ILE A 728 15.56 1.98 -4.84
C ILE A 728 16.78 2.70 -5.41
N PHE A 729 16.59 3.89 -6.00
CA PHE A 729 17.70 4.68 -6.58
C PHE A 729 18.74 5.08 -5.52
N LEU A 730 18.31 5.51 -4.32
CA LEU A 730 19.25 5.79 -3.22
C LEU A 730 19.94 4.52 -2.72
N THR A 731 19.22 3.39 -2.68
CA THR A 731 19.81 2.09 -2.31
C THR A 731 20.95 1.75 -3.25
N GLN A 732 20.71 1.85 -4.56
CA GLN A 732 21.72 1.56 -5.58
C GLN A 732 22.93 2.49 -5.46
N ALA A 733 22.71 3.80 -5.27
CA ALA A 733 23.78 4.79 -5.11
C ALA A 733 24.68 4.47 -3.90
N MET A 734 24.06 4.12 -2.77
CA MET A 734 24.77 3.82 -1.53
C MET A 734 25.43 2.44 -1.55
N GLN A 735 24.81 1.47 -2.22
CA GLN A 735 25.40 0.17 -2.49
C GLN A 735 26.68 0.34 -3.33
N LYS A 736 26.62 1.16 -4.38
CA LYS A 736 27.78 1.47 -5.23
C LYS A 736 28.89 2.21 -4.47
N GLU A 737 28.56 3.17 -3.61
CA GLU A 737 29.54 3.81 -2.71
C GLU A 737 30.20 2.76 -1.80
N HIS A 738 29.44 1.79 -1.28
CA HIS A 738 29.99 0.73 -0.43
C HIS A 738 30.83 -0.29 -1.21
N THR A 739 30.45 -0.59 -2.46
CA THR A 739 31.16 -1.52 -3.34
C THR A 739 32.50 -0.94 -3.80
N THR A 740 32.47 0.30 -4.31
CA THR A 740 33.61 0.93 -5.03
C THR A 740 34.22 2.15 -4.32
N GLY A 741 33.56 2.75 -3.34
CA GLY A 741 33.99 3.99 -2.71
C GLY A 741 33.70 5.26 -3.51
N LYS A 742 33.18 5.16 -4.73
CA LYS A 742 32.76 6.31 -5.53
C LYS A 742 31.44 6.87 -4.97
N ASN A 743 31.44 8.14 -4.59
CA ASN A 743 30.24 8.80 -4.07
C ASN A 743 29.43 9.44 -5.20
N GLU A 744 28.48 8.70 -5.75
CA GLU A 744 27.55 9.17 -6.79
C GLU A 744 26.19 9.60 -6.23
N LEU A 745 26.03 9.55 -4.91
CA LEU A 745 24.80 9.95 -4.21
C LEU A 745 24.26 11.33 -4.64
N PRO A 746 25.08 12.37 -4.88
CA PRO A 746 24.57 13.66 -5.36
C PRO A 746 23.87 13.56 -6.72
N THR A 747 24.39 12.78 -7.67
CA THR A 747 23.80 12.61 -9.01
C THR A 747 22.44 11.93 -8.91
N TYR A 748 22.36 10.84 -8.16
CA TYR A 748 21.10 10.13 -7.90
C TYR A 748 20.09 11.04 -7.19
N ARG A 749 20.52 11.81 -6.18
CA ARG A 749 19.65 12.76 -5.46
C ARG A 749 19.12 13.86 -6.36
N THR A 750 19.97 14.50 -7.17
CA THR A 750 19.53 15.53 -8.13
C THR A 750 18.47 14.97 -9.06
N SER A 751 18.68 13.75 -9.55
CA SER A 751 17.71 13.07 -10.40
C SER A 751 16.38 12.79 -9.69
N ILE A 752 16.43 12.29 -8.46
CA ILE A 752 15.25 12.03 -7.63
C ILE A 752 14.50 13.33 -7.32
N ILE A 753 15.20 14.40 -6.94
CA ILE A 753 14.56 15.69 -6.62
C ILE A 753 13.87 16.26 -7.86
N LEU A 754 14.51 16.15 -9.03
CA LEU A 754 13.88 16.58 -10.28
C LEU A 754 12.60 15.78 -10.57
N ALA A 755 12.64 14.45 -10.42
CA ALA A 755 11.50 13.56 -10.55
C ALA A 755 10.37 13.85 -9.53
N VAL A 756 10.73 14.14 -8.28
CA VAL A 756 9.76 14.54 -7.26
C VAL A 756 9.12 15.88 -7.63
N PHE A 757 9.89 16.86 -8.10
CA PHE A 757 9.31 18.13 -8.53
C PHE A 757 8.37 17.96 -9.72
N THR A 758 8.72 17.14 -10.71
CA THR A 758 7.83 16.85 -11.85
C THR A 758 6.55 16.17 -11.38
N THR A 759 6.65 15.16 -10.51
CA THR A 759 5.47 14.49 -9.94
C THR A 759 4.61 15.43 -9.08
N ILE A 760 5.22 16.25 -8.22
CA ILE A 760 4.50 17.24 -7.39
C ILE A 760 3.81 18.29 -8.26
N LEU A 761 4.44 18.77 -9.34
CA LEU A 761 3.82 19.77 -10.23
C LEU A 761 2.73 19.15 -11.10
N SER A 762 2.90 17.89 -11.52
CA SER A 762 1.89 17.14 -12.28
C SER A 762 0.65 16.87 -11.44
N ILE A 763 0.82 16.31 -10.25
CA ILE A 763 -0.28 16.06 -9.31
C ILE A 763 -0.82 17.38 -8.74
N GLY A 764 0.06 18.36 -8.53
CA GLY A 764 -0.28 19.68 -8.01
C GLY A 764 -1.23 20.46 -8.89
N SER A 765 -1.24 20.22 -10.20
CA SER A 765 -2.21 20.85 -11.09
C SER A 765 -3.64 20.42 -10.76
N LEU A 766 -3.85 19.20 -10.24
CA LEU A 766 -5.17 18.68 -9.87
C LEU A 766 -5.78 19.37 -8.64
N ILE A 767 -5.00 20.12 -7.84
CA ILE A 767 -5.58 21.01 -6.81
C ILE A 767 -6.50 22.05 -7.45
N PHE A 768 -6.26 22.45 -8.70
CA PHE A 768 -7.12 23.41 -9.39
C PHE A 768 -8.38 22.77 -9.99
N ALA A 769 -8.57 21.44 -9.86
CA ALA A 769 -9.79 20.77 -10.27
C ALA A 769 -10.95 21.21 -9.37
N LYS A 770 -12.12 21.49 -9.98
CA LYS A 770 -13.33 21.80 -9.21
C LYS A 770 -14.06 20.54 -8.75
N HIS A 771 -13.81 19.41 -9.40
CA HIS A 771 -14.41 18.14 -9.01
C HIS A 771 -13.83 17.66 -7.66
N PRO A 772 -14.65 17.43 -6.61
CA PRO A 772 -14.18 17.09 -5.27
C PRO A 772 -13.28 15.86 -5.23
N ALA A 773 -13.61 14.81 -5.97
CA ALA A 773 -12.81 13.59 -6.06
C ALA A 773 -11.36 13.84 -6.56
N LEU A 774 -11.18 14.64 -7.62
CA LEU A 774 -9.87 14.96 -8.18
C LEU A 774 -9.05 15.87 -7.25
N HIS A 775 -9.72 16.83 -6.61
CA HIS A 775 -9.09 17.71 -5.63
C HIS A 775 -8.58 16.94 -4.39
N SER A 776 -9.43 16.07 -3.82
CA SER A 776 -9.05 15.23 -2.67
C SER A 776 -7.90 14.29 -3.00
N LEU A 777 -7.94 13.69 -4.18
CA LEU A 777 -6.87 12.86 -4.73
C LEU A 777 -5.54 13.62 -4.78
N ALA A 778 -5.54 14.86 -5.26
CA ALA A 778 -4.34 15.70 -5.36
C ALA A 778 -3.74 16.00 -3.98
N LEU A 779 -4.60 16.36 -3.03
CA LEU A 779 -4.18 16.79 -1.70
C LEU A 779 -3.46 15.66 -0.94
N VAL A 780 -4.04 14.45 -0.92
CA VAL A 780 -3.42 13.30 -0.25
C VAL A 780 -2.13 12.87 -0.95
N ALA A 781 -2.11 12.86 -2.28
CA ALA A 781 -0.91 12.56 -3.05
C ALA A 781 0.23 13.52 -2.70
N LEU A 782 -0.03 14.83 -2.64
CA LEU A 782 1.01 15.83 -2.36
C LEU A 782 1.58 15.69 -0.95
N ILE A 783 0.73 15.52 0.07
CA ILE A 783 1.20 15.26 1.44
C ILE A 783 2.07 14.00 1.48
N GLY A 784 1.65 12.95 0.76
CA GLY A 784 2.41 11.73 0.53
C GLY A 784 3.79 12.01 -0.06
N MET A 785 3.84 12.64 -1.24
CA MET A 785 5.08 12.91 -1.98
C MET A 785 6.06 13.80 -1.19
N PHE A 786 5.57 14.82 -0.49
CA PHE A 786 6.40 15.63 0.41
C PHE A 786 6.95 14.83 1.59
N SER A 787 6.14 13.92 2.17
CA SER A 787 6.60 13.03 3.23
C SER A 787 7.68 12.08 2.73
N VAL A 788 7.50 11.50 1.55
CA VAL A 788 8.46 10.56 0.93
C VAL A 788 9.81 11.24 0.75
N ILE A 789 9.87 12.40 0.07
CA ILE A 789 11.16 13.03 -0.25
C ILE A 789 11.94 13.41 1.02
N ILE A 790 11.26 13.89 2.06
CA ILE A 790 11.90 14.26 3.33
C ILE A 790 12.46 13.01 4.01
N ILE A 791 11.63 11.97 4.20
CA ILE A 791 12.02 10.75 4.91
C ILE A 791 13.12 10.02 4.14
N THR A 792 12.95 9.82 2.84
CA THR A 792 13.89 9.08 1.99
C THR A 792 15.20 9.83 1.78
N SER A 793 15.21 11.17 1.70
CA SER A 793 16.48 11.92 1.57
C SER A 793 17.27 12.03 2.88
N THR A 794 16.58 12.00 4.03
CA THR A 794 17.20 12.22 5.36
C THR A 794 17.50 10.91 6.10
N LEU A 795 16.48 10.12 6.39
CA LEU A 795 16.56 8.97 7.29
C LEU A 795 17.17 7.75 6.61
N TYR A 796 16.83 7.49 5.35
CA TYR A 796 17.38 6.33 4.63
C TYR A 796 18.92 6.36 4.57
N PRO A 797 19.57 7.44 4.11
CA PRO A 797 21.03 7.46 4.03
C PRO A 797 21.68 7.51 5.41
N PHE A 798 21.01 8.09 6.41
CA PHE A 798 21.48 8.04 7.80
C PHE A 798 21.60 6.59 8.29
N TRP A 799 20.54 5.79 8.15
CA TRP A 799 20.53 4.39 8.61
C TRP A 799 21.48 3.51 7.81
N PHE A 800 21.51 3.63 6.48
CA PHE A 800 22.44 2.87 5.65
C PHE A 800 23.90 3.19 6.00
N ARG A 801 24.27 4.47 6.14
CA ARG A 801 25.63 4.85 6.54
C ARG A 801 25.97 4.33 7.94
N LEU A 802 25.04 4.42 8.90
CA LEU A 802 25.24 3.97 10.28
C LEU A 802 25.53 2.46 10.36
N LEU A 803 24.74 1.65 9.65
CA LEU A 803 24.79 0.18 9.73
C LEU A 803 25.83 -0.46 8.80
N ILE A 804 26.20 0.20 7.70
CA ILE A 804 27.03 -0.37 6.64
C ILE A 804 28.28 0.49 6.43
N THR A 805 28.17 1.64 5.77
CA THR A 805 29.33 2.38 5.22
C THR A 805 30.27 2.91 6.30
N ASN A 806 29.76 3.53 7.36
CA ASN A 806 30.58 4.12 8.42
C ASN A 806 31.32 3.05 9.23
N ARG A 807 30.76 1.85 9.32
CA ARG A 807 31.40 0.70 9.96
C ARG A 807 32.57 0.21 9.14
N SER A 808 32.38 0.02 7.83
CA SER A 808 33.46 -0.39 6.93
C SER A 808 34.59 0.64 6.87
N LYS A 809 34.27 1.94 6.91
CA LYS A 809 35.28 3.02 7.03
C LYS A 809 36.10 2.93 8.33
N LYS A 810 35.52 2.41 9.43
CA LYS A 810 36.20 2.13 10.72
C LYS A 810 36.88 0.75 10.76
N GLY A 811 36.94 0.02 9.64
CA GLY A 811 37.49 -1.33 9.59
C GLY A 811 36.67 -2.36 10.36
N LEU A 812 35.35 -2.17 10.45
CA LEU A 812 34.38 -3.12 11.01
C LEU A 812 33.47 -3.64 9.90
N SER A 813 32.99 -4.87 10.04
CA SER A 813 32.08 -5.45 9.07
C SER A 813 30.69 -4.78 9.13
N PRO A 814 29.97 -4.69 8.00
CA PRO A 814 28.56 -4.30 7.98
C PRO A 814 27.71 -5.18 8.91
N ILE A 815 26.60 -4.62 9.39
CA ILE A 815 25.70 -5.32 10.32
C ILE A 815 24.49 -5.86 9.58
N THR A 816 24.20 -7.15 9.82
CA THR A 816 22.91 -7.75 9.47
C THR A 816 21.90 -7.56 10.60
N PHE A 817 20.61 -7.48 10.28
CA PHE A 817 19.55 -7.30 11.30
C PHE A 817 19.60 -8.42 12.35
N ARG A 818 19.82 -9.65 11.89
CA ARG A 818 19.98 -10.83 12.74
C ARG A 818 21.14 -10.69 13.73
N LEU A 819 22.29 -10.19 13.27
CA LEU A 819 23.47 -9.98 14.13
C LEU A 819 23.22 -8.84 15.13
N LEU A 820 22.57 -7.76 14.70
CA LEU A 820 22.24 -6.63 15.56
C LEU A 820 21.35 -7.05 16.74
N VAL A 821 20.22 -7.71 16.44
CA VAL A 821 19.23 -8.12 17.45
C VAL A 821 19.87 -9.07 18.47
N ARG A 822 20.68 -10.03 18.01
CA ARG A 822 21.37 -10.99 18.89
C ARG A 822 22.40 -10.32 19.77
N ALA A 823 23.19 -9.42 19.21
CA ALA A 823 24.17 -8.66 19.98
C ALA A 823 23.46 -7.85 21.07
N VAL A 824 22.43 -7.09 20.71
CA VAL A 824 21.63 -6.30 21.67
C VAL A 824 21.05 -7.19 22.76
N PHE A 825 20.42 -8.31 22.40
CA PHE A 825 19.86 -9.26 23.37
C PHE A 825 20.92 -9.86 24.30
N SER A 826 22.06 -10.31 23.77
CA SER A 826 23.15 -10.90 24.56
C SER A 826 23.78 -9.89 25.51
N PHE A 827 24.02 -8.65 25.04
CA PHE A 827 24.54 -7.58 25.90
C PHE A 827 23.53 -7.11 26.94
N LEU A 828 22.22 -7.10 26.62
CA LEU A 828 21.16 -6.84 27.61
C LEU A 828 21.09 -7.95 28.65
N TYR A 829 21.16 -9.22 28.24
CA TYR A 829 21.18 -10.36 29.16
C TYR A 829 22.41 -10.33 30.09
N TYR A 830 23.59 -10.05 29.53
CA TYR A 830 24.82 -9.87 30.29
C TYR A 830 24.73 -8.67 31.25
N GLY A 831 24.23 -7.53 30.78
CA GLY A 831 24.13 -6.29 31.56
C GLY A 831 23.12 -6.39 32.70
N LEU A 832 21.90 -6.86 32.42
CA LEU A 832 20.85 -7.05 33.43
C LEU A 832 21.23 -8.14 34.44
N GLY A 833 21.74 -9.29 33.96
CA GLY A 833 22.23 -10.34 34.83
C GLY A 833 23.40 -9.87 35.69
N GLY A 834 24.35 -9.13 35.11
CA GLY A 834 25.45 -8.49 35.84
C GLY A 834 24.96 -7.56 36.95
N LEU A 835 23.98 -6.69 36.67
CA LEU A 835 23.36 -5.81 37.67
C LEU A 835 22.70 -6.60 38.81
N ILE A 836 21.97 -7.67 38.49
CA ILE A 836 21.33 -8.54 39.48
C ILE A 836 22.39 -9.22 40.36
N PHE A 837 23.40 -9.85 39.76
CA PHE A 837 24.51 -10.48 40.51
C PHE A 837 25.31 -9.45 41.31
N SER A 838 25.44 -8.21 40.85
CA SER A 838 26.10 -7.13 41.56
C SER A 838 25.29 -6.62 42.75
N ALA A 839 23.97 -6.50 42.61
CA ALA A 839 23.09 -6.10 43.70
C ALA A 839 22.96 -7.18 44.80
N PHE A 840 22.64 -8.41 44.41
CA PHE A 840 22.40 -9.50 45.34
C PHE A 840 23.69 -10.24 45.72
N GLY A 841 24.48 -10.63 44.72
CA GLY A 841 25.69 -11.43 44.92
C GLY A 841 26.74 -10.73 45.78
N SER A 842 26.88 -9.40 45.71
CA SER A 842 27.84 -8.69 46.57
C SER A 842 27.48 -8.75 48.06
N ILE A 843 26.19 -8.83 48.41
CA ILE A 843 25.73 -8.99 49.80
C ILE A 843 26.09 -10.38 50.33
N PHE A 844 25.81 -11.42 49.55
CA PHE A 844 26.09 -12.81 49.94
C PHE A 844 27.59 -13.14 49.92
N VAL A 845 28.35 -12.61 48.95
CA VAL A 845 29.79 -12.88 48.80
C VAL A 845 30.61 -12.27 49.94
N LYS A 846 30.25 -11.08 50.43
CA LYS A 846 31.00 -10.39 51.50
C LYS A 846 31.14 -11.23 52.77
N ASN A 847 30.16 -12.11 53.02
CA ASN A 847 30.11 -12.97 54.21
C ASN A 847 30.37 -14.45 53.90
N ALA A 848 30.58 -14.82 52.63
CA ALA A 848 30.77 -16.22 52.22
C ALA A 848 32.23 -16.66 52.37
N LYS A 849 32.45 -17.84 52.98
CA LYS A 849 33.75 -18.51 53.09
C LYS A 849 33.64 -19.99 52.70
N GLY A 850 34.75 -20.61 52.30
CA GLY A 850 34.81 -22.03 51.96
C GLY A 850 33.80 -22.44 50.86
N LYS A 851 33.02 -23.51 51.11
CA LYS A 851 32.06 -24.08 50.14
C LYS A 851 31.02 -23.08 49.63
N THR A 852 30.58 -22.12 50.45
CA THR A 852 29.56 -21.14 50.04
C THR A 852 30.09 -20.19 48.96
N LEU A 853 31.34 -19.74 49.10
CA LEU A 853 31.98 -18.88 48.09
C LEU A 853 32.23 -19.64 46.79
N ASP A 854 32.59 -20.92 46.89
CA ASP A 854 32.77 -21.83 45.76
C ASP A 854 31.47 -22.01 44.96
N ILE A 855 30.35 -22.25 45.65
CA ILE A 855 29.01 -22.34 45.03
C ILE A 855 28.64 -21.03 44.32
N ILE A 856 28.86 -19.88 44.96
CA ILE A 856 28.55 -18.58 44.33
C ILE A 856 29.39 -18.37 43.06
N LYS A 857 30.69 -18.70 43.10
CA LYS A 857 31.57 -18.62 41.92
C LYS A 857 31.15 -19.62 40.84
N LEU A 858 30.69 -20.81 41.20
CA LEU A 858 30.16 -21.79 40.25
C LEU A 858 28.89 -21.28 39.57
N ILE A 859 27.95 -20.69 40.33
CA ILE A 859 26.74 -20.07 39.78
C ILE A 859 27.11 -18.92 38.84
N LEU A 860 28.05 -18.07 39.26
CA LEU A 860 28.55 -16.98 38.43
C LEU A 860 29.19 -17.51 37.14
N ALA A 861 30.06 -18.52 37.22
CA ALA A 861 30.66 -19.14 36.05
C ALA A 861 29.61 -19.76 35.11
N LYS A 862 28.55 -20.38 35.65
CA LYS A 862 27.41 -20.86 34.87
C LYS A 862 26.66 -19.72 34.19
N PHE A 863 26.48 -18.57 34.84
CA PHE A 863 25.88 -17.38 34.22
C PHE A 863 26.78 -16.78 33.12
N LEU A 864 28.07 -16.62 33.37
CA LEU A 864 29.02 -16.14 32.36
C LEU A 864 29.06 -17.09 31.15
N THR A 865 29.00 -18.40 31.41
CA THR A 865 28.85 -19.42 30.37
C THR A 865 27.51 -19.27 29.64
N SER A 866 26.38 -19.12 30.35
CA SER A 866 25.06 -18.99 29.71
C SER A 866 24.96 -17.76 28.80
N VAL A 867 25.67 -16.67 29.12
CA VAL A 867 25.81 -15.49 28.24
C VAL A 867 26.45 -15.87 26.91
N LEU A 868 27.51 -16.69 26.91
CA LEU A 868 28.08 -17.21 25.66
C LEU A 868 27.06 -18.07 24.91
N TYR A 869 26.29 -18.90 25.61
CA TYR A 869 25.24 -19.73 25.00
C TYR A 869 23.99 -18.96 24.54
N SER A 870 23.84 -17.69 24.90
CA SER A 870 22.78 -16.82 24.34
C SER A 870 22.97 -16.55 22.84
N THR A 871 24.10 -17.00 22.26
CA THR A 871 24.43 -16.89 20.84
C THR A 871 24.55 -18.29 20.19
N PRO A 872 23.43 -18.93 19.80
CA PRO A 872 23.43 -20.36 19.42
C PRO A 872 24.23 -20.71 18.15
N PHE A 873 24.59 -19.72 17.34
CA PHE A 873 25.32 -19.89 16.07
C PHE A 873 26.85 -19.77 16.22
N VAL A 874 27.32 -19.43 17.43
CA VAL A 874 28.73 -19.52 17.79
C VAL A 874 28.96 -20.89 18.42
N LYS A 875 29.85 -21.70 17.84
CA LYS A 875 30.22 -23.00 18.41
C LYS A 875 31.14 -22.78 19.62
N LYS A 876 30.95 -23.50 20.72
CA LYS A 876 31.82 -23.43 21.90
C LYS A 876 32.43 -24.81 22.14
N LYS A 877 33.74 -24.87 22.36
CA LYS A 877 34.48 -26.11 22.63
C LYS A 877 35.49 -25.86 23.75
N VAL A 878 35.54 -26.77 24.72
CA VAL A 878 36.61 -26.80 25.72
C VAL A 878 37.40 -28.09 25.50
N ILE A 879 38.69 -27.96 25.17
CA ILE A 879 39.63 -29.07 25.09
C ILE A 879 40.26 -29.20 26.48
N ARG A 880 39.81 -30.20 27.23
CA ARG A 880 40.27 -30.45 28.61
C ARG A 880 41.61 -31.19 28.58
N ASN A 881 42.47 -30.91 29.56
CA ASN A 881 43.62 -31.73 29.87
C ASN A 881 43.22 -32.72 30.98
N PRO A 882 43.22 -34.05 30.75
CA PRO A 882 42.88 -35.03 31.78
C PRO A 882 43.77 -34.98 33.02
N ALA A 883 45.00 -34.45 32.89
CA ALA A 883 45.94 -34.29 34.00
C ALA A 883 45.68 -33.02 34.85
N GLU A 884 44.71 -32.18 34.47
CA GLU A 884 44.42 -30.91 35.15
C GLU A 884 42.94 -30.81 35.56
N ASP A 885 42.69 -30.76 36.86
CA ASP A 885 41.35 -30.65 37.46
C ASP A 885 41.10 -29.29 38.15
N PHE A 886 42.06 -28.36 38.07
CA PHE A 886 42.04 -27.05 38.72
C PHE A 886 41.92 -27.08 40.25
N SER A 887 42.20 -28.22 40.90
CA SER A 887 42.22 -28.33 42.36
C SER A 887 43.44 -27.66 42.98
N LYS A 888 44.61 -27.75 42.33
CA LYS A 888 45.86 -27.10 42.73
C LYS A 888 45.94 -25.67 42.16
N PRO A 889 46.08 -24.63 42.99
CA PRO A 889 46.25 -23.25 42.51
C PRO A 889 47.46 -23.09 41.57
N ALA A 890 47.31 -22.21 40.59
CA ALA A 890 48.37 -21.82 39.65
C ALA A 890 48.20 -20.36 39.21
N VAL A 891 49.23 -19.82 38.57
CA VAL A 891 49.07 -18.64 37.71
C VAL A 891 48.63 -19.10 36.33
N ILE A 892 47.35 -18.88 36.03
CA ILE A 892 46.76 -19.11 34.73
C ILE A 892 47.15 -17.97 33.78
N ILE A 893 47.78 -18.32 32.66
CA ILE A 893 48.08 -17.36 31.58
C ILE A 893 47.23 -17.65 30.36
N ALA A 894 46.65 -16.62 29.74
CA ALA A 894 45.88 -16.77 28.51
C ALA A 894 46.16 -15.63 27.51
N ASN A 895 46.02 -15.90 26.22
CA ASN A 895 46.05 -14.86 25.20
C ASN A 895 44.78 -13.98 25.29
N HIS A 896 44.92 -12.69 24.96
CA HIS A 896 43.82 -11.73 25.12
C HIS A 896 43.45 -11.08 23.79
N THR A 897 42.32 -11.49 23.20
CA THR A 897 41.89 -11.08 21.86
C THR A 897 40.46 -10.55 21.81
N SER A 898 39.65 -10.73 22.86
CA SER A 898 38.26 -10.28 22.92
C SER A 898 37.78 -9.91 24.33
N PHE A 899 36.63 -9.23 24.39
CA PHE A 899 35.87 -9.12 25.64
C PHE A 899 35.37 -10.51 26.12
N LEU A 900 35.12 -11.43 25.19
CA LEU A 900 34.60 -12.77 25.50
C LEU A 900 35.61 -13.69 26.19
N ASP A 901 36.89 -13.34 26.25
CA ASP A 901 37.95 -14.21 26.81
C ASP A 901 37.69 -14.53 28.29
N THR A 902 37.24 -13.53 29.05
CA THR A 902 36.89 -13.69 30.46
C THR A 902 35.70 -14.64 30.65
N LEU A 903 34.69 -14.53 29.78
CA LEU A 903 33.55 -15.45 29.77
C LEU A 903 33.97 -16.85 29.32
N ALA A 904 34.91 -16.96 28.38
CA ALA A 904 35.35 -18.22 27.80
C ALA A 904 36.15 -19.06 28.82
N ILE A 905 37.00 -18.43 29.63
CA ILE A 905 37.73 -19.10 30.70
C ILE A 905 36.77 -19.70 31.74
N ALA A 906 35.63 -19.06 32.01
CA ALA A 906 34.61 -19.57 32.92
C ALA A 906 33.99 -20.91 32.45
N MET A 907 34.12 -21.27 31.16
CA MET A 907 33.72 -22.59 30.66
C MET A 907 34.68 -23.71 31.11
N ALA A 908 35.94 -23.37 31.41
CA ALA A 908 36.95 -24.33 31.85
C ALA A 908 36.95 -24.50 33.38
N THR A 909 36.88 -23.40 34.13
CA THR A 909 36.90 -23.45 35.60
C THR A 909 36.25 -22.22 36.24
N HIS A 910 35.71 -22.40 37.45
CA HIS A 910 35.19 -21.32 38.31
C HIS A 910 36.18 -20.95 39.44
N LYS A 911 37.28 -21.70 39.58
CA LYS A 911 38.28 -21.52 40.65
C LYS A 911 39.33 -20.47 40.30
N ILE A 912 38.87 -19.26 39.99
CA ILE A 912 39.70 -18.19 39.46
C ILE A 912 39.52 -16.85 40.17
N ILE A 913 40.57 -16.03 40.10
CA ILE A 913 40.62 -14.61 40.46
C ILE A 913 41.27 -13.86 39.30
N TYR A 914 40.60 -12.84 38.75
CA TYR A 914 41.17 -12.02 37.70
C TYR A 914 41.96 -10.84 38.27
N LEU A 915 43.07 -10.54 37.60
CA LEU A 915 43.72 -9.24 37.62
C LEU A 915 43.03 -8.35 36.56
N VAL A 916 42.35 -7.30 37.02
CA VAL A 916 41.45 -6.49 36.18
C VAL A 916 41.95 -5.06 36.03
N ASN A 917 41.46 -4.38 34.99
CA ASN A 917 41.67 -2.95 34.80
C ASN A 917 40.67 -2.12 35.66
N ASP A 918 40.98 -0.87 35.95
CA ASP A 918 40.20 0.04 36.80
C ASP A 918 38.75 0.17 36.36
N TRP A 919 38.51 0.32 35.06
CA TRP A 919 37.15 0.46 34.54
C TRP A 919 36.29 -0.78 34.83
N VAL A 920 36.90 -1.98 34.88
CA VAL A 920 36.19 -3.22 35.23
C VAL A 920 35.89 -3.22 36.72
N TYR A 921 36.90 -2.87 37.52
CA TYR A 921 36.82 -2.82 38.98
C TYR A 921 35.79 -1.80 39.46
N GLN A 922 35.63 -0.67 38.76
CA GLN A 922 34.73 0.44 39.11
C GLN A 922 33.37 0.40 38.39
N SER A 923 33.16 -0.54 37.46
CA SER A 923 31.95 -0.64 36.65
C SER A 923 30.65 -0.60 37.50
N PRO A 924 29.64 0.18 37.11
CA PRO A 924 28.35 0.19 37.80
C PRO A 924 27.59 -1.14 37.65
N VAL A 925 27.88 -1.90 36.58
CA VAL A 925 27.19 -3.17 36.27
C VAL A 925 27.71 -4.30 37.14
N PHE A 926 29.02 -4.47 37.28
CA PHE A 926 29.63 -5.64 37.93
C PHE A 926 30.72 -5.31 38.97
N GLY A 927 31.09 -4.03 39.13
CA GLY A 927 32.20 -3.63 40.01
C GLY A 927 32.00 -4.01 41.48
N ARG A 928 30.78 -3.92 42.03
CA ARG A 928 30.50 -4.34 43.42
C ARG A 928 30.78 -5.84 43.62
N LEU A 929 30.35 -6.67 42.66
CA LEU A 929 30.59 -8.11 42.67
C LEU A 929 32.07 -8.46 42.50
N VAL A 930 32.73 -7.85 41.50
CA VAL A 930 34.17 -8.03 41.23
C VAL A 930 35.01 -7.73 42.48
N ARG A 931 34.69 -6.65 43.19
CA ARG A 931 35.33 -6.30 44.47
C ARG A 931 35.05 -7.32 45.56
N ALA A 932 33.80 -7.76 45.69
CA ALA A 932 33.43 -8.76 46.69
C ALA A 932 34.10 -10.12 46.45
N LEU A 933 34.28 -10.53 45.19
CA LEU A 933 34.91 -11.79 44.80
C LEU A 933 36.43 -11.82 45.00
N GLY A 934 37.05 -10.68 45.35
CA GLY A 934 38.48 -10.56 45.57
C GLY A 934 39.30 -10.41 44.29
N PHE A 935 38.71 -9.93 43.18
CA PHE A 935 39.48 -9.55 41.99
C PHE A 935 40.33 -8.31 42.29
N TYR A 936 41.50 -8.21 41.67
CA TYR A 936 42.48 -7.18 42.03
C TYR A 936 42.74 -6.21 40.87
N PRO A 937 42.68 -4.88 41.09
CA PRO A 937 42.96 -3.88 40.07
C PRO A 937 44.47 -3.70 39.90
N VAL A 938 44.98 -3.93 38.69
CA VAL A 938 46.43 -3.94 38.41
C VAL A 938 47.08 -2.54 38.60
N SER A 939 46.31 -1.46 38.47
CA SER A 939 46.73 -0.06 38.65
C SER A 939 47.22 0.26 40.07
N GLN A 940 46.76 -0.48 41.07
CA GLN A 940 47.13 -0.25 42.48
C GLN A 940 48.53 -0.78 42.81
N GLY A 941 49.25 -1.33 41.83
CA GLY A 941 50.54 -2.00 42.02
C GLY A 941 50.35 -3.42 42.53
N ILE A 942 51.07 -4.38 41.94
CA ILE A 942 50.95 -5.80 42.29
C ILE A 942 51.42 -6.05 43.74
N GLU A 943 52.47 -5.33 44.17
CA GLU A 943 53.05 -5.42 45.52
C GLU A 943 52.03 -5.08 46.63
N ASN A 944 51.18 -4.06 46.41
CA ASN A 944 50.15 -3.65 47.37
C ASN A 944 48.98 -4.65 47.49
N GLY A 945 48.93 -5.65 46.59
CA GLY A 945 47.88 -6.67 46.54
C GLY A 945 48.29 -8.02 47.09
N MET A 946 49.55 -8.19 47.49
CA MET A 946 50.14 -9.51 47.77
C MET A 946 49.39 -10.28 48.85
N ASP A 947 49.06 -9.65 49.98
CA ASP A 947 48.35 -10.31 51.08
C ASP A 947 46.94 -10.77 50.68
N LYS A 948 46.21 -9.92 49.94
CA LYS A 948 44.85 -10.24 49.47
C LYS A 948 44.85 -11.35 48.43
N LEU A 949 45.83 -11.35 47.53
CA LEU A 949 45.99 -12.41 46.52
C LEU A 949 46.41 -13.73 47.18
N LYS A 950 47.31 -13.69 48.17
CA LYS A 950 47.72 -14.86 48.96
C LYS A 950 46.54 -15.50 49.68
N GLU A 951 45.69 -14.69 50.31
CA GLU A 951 44.46 -15.18 50.96
C GLU A 951 43.57 -15.98 49.98
N LYS A 952 43.45 -15.54 48.73
CA LYS A 952 42.64 -16.24 47.72
C LYS A 952 43.33 -17.49 47.18
N ILE A 953 44.66 -17.49 47.07
CA ILE A 953 45.44 -18.67 46.70
C ILE A 953 45.29 -19.76 47.76
N ASP A 954 45.41 -19.39 49.05
CA ASP A 954 45.25 -20.31 50.18
C ASP A 954 43.82 -20.89 50.26
N GLN A 955 42.83 -20.16 49.74
CA GLN A 955 41.45 -20.63 49.56
C GLN A 955 41.25 -21.57 48.35
N GLY A 956 42.30 -21.87 47.60
CA GLY A 956 42.27 -22.78 46.46
C GLY A 956 41.98 -22.13 45.10
N TYR A 957 42.11 -20.80 44.98
CA TYR A 957 41.85 -20.08 43.73
C TYR A 957 43.11 -19.78 42.92
N SER A 958 43.06 -20.01 41.62
CA SER A 958 44.13 -19.65 40.67
C SER A 958 44.05 -18.19 40.24
N LEU A 959 45.20 -17.57 39.97
CA LEU A 959 45.27 -16.19 39.48
C LEU A 959 45.28 -16.18 37.96
N VAL A 960 44.34 -15.50 37.31
CA VAL A 960 44.29 -15.36 35.86
C VAL A 960 44.93 -14.04 35.44
N VAL A 961 45.97 -14.14 34.60
CA VAL A 961 46.68 -13.01 34.02
C VAL A 961 46.62 -13.11 32.49
N PHE A 962 46.36 -11.98 31.84
CA PHE A 962 46.57 -11.82 30.40
C PHE A 962 47.93 -11.15 30.17
N PRO A 963 49.02 -11.91 29.96
CA PRO A 963 50.37 -11.36 29.95
C PRO A 963 50.68 -10.43 28.77
N GLU A 964 49.82 -10.32 27.76
CA GLU A 964 49.92 -9.35 26.66
C GLU A 964 49.56 -7.91 27.07
N ALA A 965 49.02 -7.71 28.28
CA ALA A 965 48.50 -6.45 28.87
C ALA A 965 47.29 -5.83 28.15
N GLU A 966 47.29 -5.79 26.82
CA GLU A 966 46.19 -5.30 26.00
C GLU A 966 45.59 -6.36 25.09
N ARG A 967 44.31 -6.22 24.78
CA ARG A 967 43.65 -7.02 23.74
C ARG A 967 44.31 -6.83 22.38
N SER A 968 44.69 -7.92 21.73
CA SER A 968 45.15 -7.98 20.35
C SER A 968 44.00 -7.85 19.34
N TYR A 969 44.28 -7.39 18.12
CA TYR A 969 43.30 -7.25 17.03
C TYR A 969 43.23 -8.49 16.12
N SER A 970 44.09 -9.46 16.35
CA SER A 970 44.24 -10.72 15.60
C SER A 970 44.59 -11.85 16.56
N ASN A 971 44.64 -13.08 16.04
CA ASN A 971 45.14 -14.26 16.74
C ASN A 971 46.68 -14.34 16.80
N ASP A 972 47.41 -13.24 16.59
CA ASP A 972 48.86 -13.23 16.81
C ASP A 972 49.16 -12.95 18.29
N VAL A 973 49.77 -13.92 18.96
CA VAL A 973 50.17 -13.79 20.37
C VAL A 973 51.39 -12.87 20.49
N LYS A 974 51.26 -11.75 21.20
CA LYS A 974 52.34 -10.78 21.39
C LYS A 974 53.36 -11.24 22.45
N ARG A 975 54.37 -10.38 22.69
CA ARG A 975 55.34 -10.57 23.77
C ARG A 975 54.62 -10.47 25.12
N PHE A 976 54.98 -11.36 26.04
CA PHE A 976 54.48 -11.33 27.41
C PHE A 976 55.23 -10.35 28.30
N HIS A 977 54.48 -9.66 29.17
CA HIS A 977 54.98 -8.87 30.28
C HIS A 977 55.31 -9.77 31.48
N LYS A 978 56.25 -9.32 32.32
CA LYS A 978 56.84 -10.12 33.41
C LYS A 978 55.91 -10.36 34.60
N GLY A 979 54.82 -9.60 34.75
CA GLY A 979 54.00 -9.56 35.97
C GLY A 979 53.39 -10.91 36.39
N ALA A 980 52.88 -11.70 35.44
CA ALA A 980 52.34 -13.03 35.73
C ALA A 980 53.39 -13.98 36.34
N PHE A 981 54.61 -13.93 35.79
CA PHE A 981 55.71 -14.80 36.17
C PHE A 981 56.37 -14.36 37.47
N TYR A 982 56.40 -13.05 37.72
CA TYR A 982 56.77 -12.50 39.03
C TYR A 982 55.82 -13.01 40.13
N LEU A 983 54.51 -12.95 39.90
CA LEU A 983 53.52 -13.49 40.84
C LEU A 983 53.69 -15.01 41.07
N ALA A 984 53.97 -15.77 40.01
CA ALA A 984 54.22 -17.20 40.11
C ALA A 984 55.44 -17.50 40.99
N GLU A 985 56.52 -16.74 40.83
CA GLU A 985 57.75 -16.89 41.62
C GLU A 985 57.53 -16.49 43.09
N GLN A 986 56.90 -15.33 43.35
CA GLN A 986 56.67 -14.83 44.72
C GLN A 986 55.75 -15.74 45.54
N PHE A 987 54.73 -16.33 44.92
CA PHE A 987 53.82 -17.26 45.59
C PHE A 987 54.23 -18.73 45.48
N GLY A 988 55.33 -19.03 44.78
CA GLY A 988 55.80 -20.40 44.57
C GLY A 988 54.78 -21.29 43.85
N LEU A 989 54.09 -20.73 42.84
CA LEU A 989 53.02 -21.36 42.06
C LEU A 989 53.52 -21.85 40.69
N ASP A 990 52.89 -22.91 40.20
CA ASP A 990 53.05 -23.36 38.82
C ASP A 990 52.36 -22.39 37.84
N VAL A 991 52.75 -22.44 36.56
CA VAL A 991 52.10 -21.67 35.49
C VAL A 991 51.24 -22.61 34.64
N LEU A 992 49.98 -22.25 34.43
CA LEU A 992 49.03 -23.03 33.61
C LEU A 992 48.61 -22.23 32.36
N PRO A 993 49.05 -22.64 31.15
CA PRO A 993 48.60 -22.04 29.91
C PRO A 993 47.14 -22.39 29.58
N LEU A 994 46.34 -21.39 29.23
CA LEU A 994 45.05 -21.55 28.54
C LEU A 994 45.10 -20.85 27.18
N TYR A 995 44.79 -21.61 26.14
CA TYR A 995 44.78 -21.14 24.77
C TYR A 995 43.36 -20.83 24.34
N ILE A 996 43.09 -19.58 23.95
CA ILE A 996 41.77 -19.09 23.52
C ILE A 996 41.83 -18.80 22.03
N HIS A 997 41.02 -19.51 21.24
CA HIS A 997 40.97 -19.37 19.78
C HIS A 997 39.57 -19.03 19.29
N GLY A 998 39.49 -18.15 18.27
CA GLY A 998 38.23 -17.75 17.63
C GLY A 998 37.55 -16.50 18.21
N ASN A 999 37.91 -16.09 19.42
CA ASN A 999 37.28 -14.97 20.11
C ASN A 999 37.45 -13.61 19.40
N SER A 1000 38.59 -13.35 18.74
CA SER A 1000 38.79 -12.13 17.93
C SER A 1000 37.92 -12.10 16.69
N GLU A 1001 37.55 -13.26 16.16
CA GLU A 1001 36.68 -13.35 14.98
C GLU A 1001 35.22 -13.12 15.37
N VAL A 1002 34.80 -13.72 16.50
CA VAL A 1002 33.44 -13.69 17.05
C VAL A 1002 33.08 -12.31 17.63
N LEU A 1003 33.92 -11.72 18.48
CA LEU A 1003 33.70 -10.35 18.98
C LEU A 1003 35.02 -9.56 18.89
N PRO A 1004 35.29 -8.92 17.74
CA PRO A 1004 36.50 -8.14 17.52
C PRO A 1004 36.64 -6.97 18.51
N LYS A 1005 37.88 -6.62 18.84
CA LYS A 1005 38.18 -5.43 19.66
C LYS A 1005 37.59 -4.16 19.06
N GLY A 1006 36.82 -3.42 19.86
CA GLY A 1006 36.20 -2.15 19.47
C GLY A 1006 34.84 -2.29 18.79
N ASP A 1007 34.28 -3.50 18.77
CA ASP A 1007 32.92 -3.76 18.29
C ASP A 1007 32.02 -4.29 19.41
N PHE A 1008 30.70 -4.24 19.18
CA PHE A 1008 29.69 -4.84 20.05
C PHE A 1008 28.90 -5.94 19.33
N ILE A 1009 29.17 -6.19 18.06
CA ILE A 1009 28.49 -7.20 17.26
C ILE A 1009 29.15 -8.56 17.46
N ILE A 1010 28.34 -9.56 17.80
CA ILE A 1010 28.78 -10.95 17.98
C ILE A 1010 28.54 -11.72 16.68
N TYR A 1011 29.61 -12.02 15.96
CA TYR A 1011 29.63 -12.71 14.67
C TYR A 1011 29.58 -14.23 14.82
N ASP A 1012 29.02 -14.92 13.83
CA ASP A 1012 29.02 -16.38 13.76
C ASP A 1012 30.47 -16.92 13.63
N GLY A 1013 30.80 -17.97 14.38
CA GLY A 1013 32.16 -18.51 14.44
C GLY A 1013 32.30 -19.60 15.49
N SER A 1014 33.51 -19.80 15.99
CA SER A 1014 33.81 -20.73 17.06
C SER A 1014 34.60 -20.07 18.19
N ILE A 1015 34.40 -20.54 19.41
CA ILE A 1015 35.16 -20.21 20.60
C ILE A 1015 35.73 -21.52 21.12
N THR A 1016 37.06 -21.65 21.09
CA THR A 1016 37.74 -22.83 21.63
C THR A 1016 38.65 -22.42 22.77
N VAL A 1017 38.54 -23.12 23.90
CA VAL A 1017 39.44 -22.98 25.04
C VAL A 1017 40.18 -24.30 25.25
N LYS A 1018 41.50 -24.32 25.09
CA LYS A 1018 42.34 -25.50 25.36
C LYS A 1018 43.11 -25.28 26.66
N VAL A 1019 42.97 -26.23 27.57
CA VAL A 1019 43.76 -26.30 28.81
C VAL A 1019 45.09 -26.95 28.45
N GLY A 1020 46.20 -26.24 28.67
CA GLY A 1020 47.55 -26.72 28.38
C GLY A 1020 48.14 -27.60 29.48
N GLU A 1021 49.42 -27.91 29.34
CA GLU A 1021 50.19 -28.62 30.36
C GLU A 1021 50.64 -27.66 31.48
N ARG A 1022 50.56 -28.14 32.72
CA ARG A 1022 51.01 -27.38 33.89
C ARG A 1022 52.54 -27.30 33.91
N ILE A 1023 53.08 -26.09 33.87
CA ILE A 1023 54.52 -25.85 33.91
C ILE A 1023 54.94 -25.71 35.38
N SER A 1024 55.63 -26.73 35.89
CA SER A 1024 56.15 -26.73 37.26
C SER A 1024 57.08 -25.53 37.51
N LYS A 1025 56.98 -24.95 38.71
CA LYS A 1025 57.93 -23.91 39.16
C LYS A 1025 59.38 -24.41 39.20
N ASP A 1026 59.57 -25.71 39.43
CA ASP A 1026 60.88 -26.35 39.57
C ASP A 1026 61.49 -26.79 38.22
N ASP A 1027 60.72 -26.65 37.11
CA ASP A 1027 61.21 -26.96 35.78
C ASP A 1027 62.16 -25.84 35.27
N LEU A 1028 63.45 -26.11 35.36
CA LEU A 1028 64.52 -25.19 34.95
C LEU A 1028 64.66 -25.06 33.42
N SER A 1029 64.03 -25.93 32.62
CA SER A 1029 64.06 -25.83 31.15
C SER A 1029 63.45 -24.50 30.69
N PHE A 1030 62.44 -24.00 31.43
CA PHE A 1030 61.79 -22.72 31.21
C PHE A 1030 62.54 -21.52 31.80
N GLY A 1031 63.67 -21.70 32.50
CA GLY A 1031 64.52 -20.61 33.00
C GLY A 1031 64.56 -20.49 34.52
N LYS A 1032 65.58 -19.80 35.04
CA LYS A 1032 65.93 -19.78 36.48
C LYS A 1032 65.27 -18.66 37.28
N ASN A 1033 64.82 -17.61 36.61
CA ASN A 1033 64.13 -16.47 37.23
C ASN A 1033 62.91 -16.08 36.41
N TYR A 1034 61.99 -15.30 37.00
CA TYR A 1034 60.76 -14.86 36.35
C TYR A 1034 60.98 -14.17 34.98
N SER A 1035 62.11 -13.49 34.76
CA SER A 1035 62.43 -12.82 33.49
C SER A 1035 62.78 -13.80 32.37
N GLU A 1036 63.61 -14.81 32.67
CA GLU A 1036 63.90 -15.91 31.73
C GLU A 1036 62.67 -16.76 31.44
N ARG A 1037 61.90 -17.08 32.50
CA ARG A 1037 60.61 -17.81 32.40
C ARG A 1037 59.62 -17.10 31.50
N THR A 1038 59.50 -15.78 31.62
CA THR A 1038 58.65 -14.98 30.72
C THR A 1038 58.99 -15.21 29.24
N LYS A 1039 60.29 -15.19 28.88
CA LYS A 1039 60.72 -15.31 27.47
C LYS A 1039 60.50 -16.72 26.93
N LYS A 1040 60.92 -17.75 27.67
CA LYS A 1040 60.80 -19.15 27.22
C LYS A 1040 59.36 -19.64 27.23
N ILE A 1041 58.56 -19.30 28.24
CA ILE A 1041 57.13 -19.65 28.28
C ILE A 1041 56.36 -18.90 27.19
N ASN A 1042 56.70 -17.64 26.85
CA ASN A 1042 56.09 -16.97 25.69
C ASN A 1042 56.36 -17.71 24.37
N ALA A 1043 57.60 -18.19 24.16
CA ALA A 1043 57.95 -18.96 22.96
C ALA A 1043 57.18 -20.29 22.91
N TYR A 1044 57.16 -21.04 24.01
CA TYR A 1044 56.39 -22.28 24.14
C TYR A 1044 54.88 -22.05 23.94
N PHE A 1045 54.32 -21.00 24.54
CA PHE A 1045 52.91 -20.64 24.36
C PHE A 1045 52.58 -20.36 22.89
N ARG A 1046 53.45 -19.63 22.18
CA ARG A 1046 53.27 -19.35 20.75
C ARG A 1046 53.31 -20.61 19.89
N GLU A 1047 54.23 -21.52 20.18
CA GLU A 1047 54.35 -22.80 19.46
C GLU A 1047 53.10 -23.67 19.65
N GLU A 1048 52.68 -23.88 20.89
CA GLU A 1048 51.47 -24.67 21.20
C GLU A 1048 50.19 -24.02 20.67
N PHE A 1049 50.13 -22.68 20.68
CA PHE A 1049 49.02 -21.96 20.06
C PHE A 1049 49.01 -22.13 18.54
N ALA A 1050 50.17 -22.14 17.89
CA ALA A 1050 50.26 -22.40 16.45
C ALA A 1050 49.77 -23.81 16.10
N LYS A 1051 50.17 -24.84 16.85
CA LYS A 1051 49.67 -26.22 16.70
C LYS A 1051 48.14 -26.28 16.85
N LEU A 1052 47.59 -25.60 17.85
CA LEU A 1052 46.14 -25.52 18.04
C LEU A 1052 45.43 -24.89 16.83
N ARG A 1053 46.03 -23.86 16.22
CA ARG A 1053 45.49 -23.24 15.01
C ARG A 1053 45.50 -24.22 13.84
N GLU A 1054 46.59 -24.94 13.63
CA GLU A 1054 46.69 -25.97 12.57
C GLU A 1054 45.67 -27.10 12.72
N GLU A 1055 45.34 -27.48 13.96
CA GLU A 1055 44.32 -28.50 14.25
C GLU A 1055 42.88 -28.03 13.97
N ILE A 1056 42.59 -26.73 14.10
CA ILE A 1056 41.22 -26.19 14.12
C ILE A 1056 40.87 -25.39 12.87
N GLU A 1057 41.82 -24.67 12.29
CA GLU A 1057 41.60 -23.81 11.14
C GLU A 1057 41.59 -24.64 9.85
N ASP A 1058 40.41 -25.09 9.44
CA ASP A 1058 40.20 -25.74 8.14
C ASP A 1058 40.03 -24.73 6.99
N GLU A 1059 39.94 -25.23 5.76
CA GLU A 1059 39.70 -24.44 4.54
C GLU A 1059 38.42 -23.57 4.58
N ASN A 1060 37.46 -23.87 5.46
CA ASN A 1060 36.20 -23.13 5.61
C ASN A 1060 36.20 -22.20 6.83
N TYR A 1061 37.23 -22.23 7.67
CA TYR A 1061 37.27 -21.51 8.95
C TYR A 1061 37.00 -20.00 8.77
N PHE A 1062 37.67 -19.37 7.81
CA PHE A 1062 37.52 -17.92 7.54
C PHE A 1062 36.39 -17.57 6.55
N LYS A 1063 35.61 -18.55 6.06
CA LYS A 1063 34.54 -18.35 5.07
C LYS A 1063 33.58 -17.23 5.46
N ASN A 1064 33.06 -17.25 6.69
CA ASN A 1064 32.09 -16.26 7.15
C ASN A 1064 32.72 -14.85 7.20
N LYS A 1065 33.98 -14.75 7.65
CA LYS A 1065 34.69 -13.47 7.75
C LYS A 1065 34.96 -12.88 6.37
N LEU A 1066 35.31 -13.73 5.41
CA LEU A 1066 35.48 -13.35 4.01
C LEU A 1066 34.15 -12.87 3.42
N PHE A 1067 33.06 -13.60 3.58
CA PHE A 1067 31.77 -13.21 2.99
C PHE A 1067 31.20 -11.92 3.59
N LEU A 1068 31.47 -11.67 4.88
CA LEU A 1068 31.15 -10.40 5.54
C LEU A 1068 31.86 -9.20 4.89
N SER A 1069 32.98 -9.41 4.21
CA SER A 1069 33.73 -8.38 3.48
C SER A 1069 33.05 -7.95 2.18
N TYR A 1070 32.15 -8.77 1.65
CA TYR A 1070 31.36 -8.48 0.45
C TYR A 1070 29.87 -8.30 0.76
N LEU A 1071 29.49 -8.33 2.04
CA LEU A 1071 28.11 -8.14 2.46
C LEU A 1071 27.61 -6.76 2.01
N TYR A 1072 26.44 -6.75 1.38
CA TYR A 1072 25.79 -5.59 0.73
C TYR A 1072 26.61 -4.95 -0.41
N LYS A 1073 27.65 -5.59 -0.94
CA LYS A 1073 28.24 -5.16 -2.22
C LYS A 1073 27.36 -5.60 -3.40
N ASP A 1074 27.69 -5.14 -4.59
CA ASP A 1074 26.95 -5.45 -5.82
C ASP A 1074 26.87 -6.96 -6.04
N ASN A 1075 25.71 -7.43 -6.50
CA ASN A 1075 25.42 -8.86 -6.54
C ASN A 1075 26.35 -9.65 -7.48
N GLU A 1076 26.82 -9.02 -8.56
CA GLU A 1076 27.80 -9.63 -9.49
C GLU A 1076 29.12 -9.94 -8.75
N VAL A 1077 29.65 -8.98 -7.99
CA VAL A 1077 30.85 -9.14 -7.15
C VAL A 1077 30.65 -10.25 -6.13
N VAL A 1078 29.54 -10.21 -5.39
CA VAL A 1078 29.25 -11.21 -4.34
C VAL A 1078 29.14 -12.62 -4.92
N THR A 1079 28.52 -12.76 -6.09
CA THR A 1079 28.34 -14.05 -6.76
C THR A 1079 29.67 -14.60 -7.27
N GLU A 1080 30.50 -13.76 -7.90
CA GLU A 1080 31.83 -14.14 -8.39
C GLU A 1080 32.73 -14.61 -7.23
N VAL A 1081 32.83 -13.84 -6.15
CA VAL A 1081 33.65 -14.20 -4.98
C VAL A 1081 33.17 -15.49 -4.31
N LYS A 1082 31.85 -15.68 -4.16
CA LYS A 1082 31.30 -16.92 -3.58
C LYS A 1082 31.57 -18.14 -4.45
N LYS A 1083 31.46 -17.98 -5.78
CA LYS A 1083 31.75 -19.05 -6.74
C LYS A 1083 33.22 -19.42 -6.69
N ASP A 1084 34.09 -18.42 -6.76
CA ASP A 1084 35.55 -18.59 -6.69
C ASP A 1084 35.98 -19.27 -5.38
N PHE A 1085 35.52 -18.80 -4.22
CA PHE A 1085 35.80 -19.47 -2.94
C PHE A 1085 35.32 -20.93 -2.92
N LYS A 1086 34.11 -21.21 -3.43
CA LYS A 1086 33.57 -22.58 -3.44
C LYS A 1086 34.43 -23.52 -4.30
N THR A 1087 34.93 -23.04 -5.43
CA THR A 1087 35.78 -23.81 -6.34
C THR A 1087 37.20 -23.98 -5.79
N ASN A 1088 37.76 -22.94 -5.17
CA ASN A 1088 39.21 -22.85 -4.91
C ASN A 1088 39.62 -22.88 -3.43
N LYS A 1089 38.69 -23.04 -2.47
CA LYS A 1089 38.98 -23.04 -1.02
C LYS A 1089 40.13 -23.96 -0.60
N SER A 1090 40.21 -25.17 -1.17
CA SER A 1090 41.25 -26.14 -0.84
C SER A 1090 42.62 -25.69 -1.36
N VAL A 1091 42.64 -25.07 -2.54
CA VAL A 1091 43.85 -24.49 -3.13
C VAL A 1091 44.34 -23.32 -2.28
N TYR A 1092 43.45 -22.46 -1.79
CA TYR A 1092 43.82 -21.34 -0.90
C TYR A 1092 44.35 -21.81 0.44
N PHE A 1093 43.76 -22.88 0.98
CA PHE A 1093 44.23 -23.49 2.22
C PHE A 1093 45.61 -24.14 2.05
N GLU A 1094 45.86 -24.80 0.93
CA GLU A 1094 47.17 -25.38 0.62
C GLU A 1094 48.22 -24.29 0.36
N LEU A 1095 47.89 -23.26 -0.42
CA LEU A 1095 48.73 -22.09 -0.67
C LEU A 1095 49.26 -21.47 0.64
N ASN A 1096 48.40 -21.38 1.65
CA ASN A 1096 48.75 -20.82 2.96
C ASN A 1096 49.94 -21.53 3.62
N LYS A 1097 50.16 -22.83 3.37
CA LYS A 1097 51.24 -23.64 3.96
C LYS A 1097 52.61 -23.38 3.32
N HIS A 1098 52.62 -22.88 2.08
CA HIS A 1098 53.87 -22.68 1.31
C HIS A 1098 54.46 -21.27 1.47
N ILE A 1099 53.80 -20.39 2.22
CA ILE A 1099 54.18 -18.99 2.42
C ILE A 1099 54.49 -18.76 3.90
N ALA A 1100 55.64 -18.14 4.21
CA ALA A 1100 56.02 -17.82 5.59
C ALA A 1100 54.99 -16.91 6.30
N ALA A 1101 54.95 -16.97 7.63
CA ALA A 1101 53.96 -16.25 8.43
C ALA A 1101 54.14 -14.72 8.37
N ASP A 1102 55.34 -14.21 8.12
CA ASP A 1102 55.68 -12.79 8.10
C ASP A 1102 56.15 -12.27 6.73
N ALA A 1103 55.97 -13.08 5.68
CA ALA A 1103 56.37 -12.75 4.31
C ALA A 1103 55.78 -11.43 3.78
N ASN A 1104 56.59 -10.71 3.01
CA ASN A 1104 56.18 -9.65 2.10
C ASN A 1104 55.87 -10.27 0.73
N ILE A 1105 54.60 -10.19 0.32
CA ILE A 1105 54.07 -10.86 -0.86
C ILE A 1105 53.76 -9.80 -1.91
N LEU A 1106 54.30 -9.95 -3.12
CA LEU A 1106 53.81 -9.26 -4.31
C LEU A 1106 52.82 -10.18 -5.02
N HIS A 1107 51.55 -9.77 -5.09
CA HIS A 1107 50.49 -10.55 -5.70
C HIS A 1107 50.01 -9.90 -6.99
N ILE A 1108 50.21 -10.59 -8.11
CA ILE A 1108 49.64 -10.20 -9.41
C ILE A 1108 48.33 -10.94 -9.59
N SER A 1109 47.21 -10.21 -9.65
CA SER A 1109 45.88 -10.82 -9.63
C SER A 1109 44.86 -10.10 -10.50
N ASN A 1110 43.78 -10.81 -10.82
CA ASN A 1110 42.64 -10.28 -11.55
C ASN A 1110 41.33 -10.65 -10.83
N ASP A 1111 41.30 -10.45 -9.51
CA ASP A 1111 40.17 -10.77 -8.64
C ASP A 1111 39.78 -9.61 -7.72
N PHE A 1112 38.79 -9.82 -6.84
CA PHE A 1112 38.25 -8.78 -5.96
C PHE A 1112 38.94 -8.73 -4.58
N GLY A 1113 40.15 -9.29 -4.46
CA GLY A 1113 40.98 -9.27 -3.25
C GLY A 1113 40.74 -10.43 -2.29
N GLN A 1114 39.85 -11.38 -2.62
CA GLN A 1114 39.44 -12.44 -1.69
C GLN A 1114 40.62 -13.33 -1.25
N LYS A 1115 41.62 -13.51 -2.13
CA LYS A 1115 42.83 -14.28 -1.85
C LYS A 1115 43.73 -13.55 -0.84
N ASP A 1116 43.92 -12.25 -1.01
CA ASP A 1116 44.72 -11.41 -0.11
C ASP A 1116 44.10 -11.34 1.29
N PHE A 1117 42.76 -11.25 1.34
CA PHE A 1117 42.04 -11.30 2.60
C PHE A 1117 42.24 -12.62 3.32
N LEU A 1118 42.13 -13.76 2.64
CA LEU A 1118 42.36 -15.07 3.25
C LEU A 1118 43.79 -15.23 3.75
N LEU A 1119 44.80 -14.89 2.94
CA LEU A 1119 46.21 -15.01 3.32
C LEU A 1119 46.56 -14.21 4.58
N THR A 1120 45.99 -13.01 4.73
CA THR A 1120 46.20 -12.17 5.92
C THR A 1120 45.29 -12.51 7.10
N LEU A 1121 44.18 -13.21 6.87
CA LEU A 1121 43.36 -13.80 7.94
C LEU A 1121 44.05 -15.01 8.55
N TYR A 1122 44.61 -15.91 7.72
CA TYR A 1122 45.43 -17.03 8.18
C TYR A 1122 46.71 -16.57 8.89
N GLN A 1123 47.40 -15.52 8.43
CA GLN A 1123 48.59 -15.00 9.11
C GLN A 1123 48.59 -13.47 9.12
N ALA A 1124 48.41 -12.88 10.30
CA ALA A 1124 48.22 -11.43 10.44
C ALA A 1124 49.52 -10.63 10.25
N SER A 1125 50.67 -11.28 10.42
CA SER A 1125 51.99 -10.67 10.23
C SER A 1125 52.34 -10.39 8.77
N ARG A 1126 51.80 -11.18 7.82
CA ARG A 1126 52.02 -11.03 6.37
C ARG A 1126 51.70 -9.63 5.87
N ARG A 1127 52.47 -9.18 4.89
CA ARG A 1127 52.23 -7.91 4.18
C ARG A 1127 52.04 -8.21 2.70
N ILE A 1128 50.95 -7.73 2.12
CA ILE A 1128 50.62 -7.97 0.71
C ILE A 1128 50.64 -6.65 -0.04
N PHE A 1129 51.33 -6.65 -1.17
CA PHE A 1129 51.26 -5.64 -2.21
C PHE A 1129 50.60 -6.29 -3.42
N SER A 1130 49.37 -5.89 -3.75
CA SER A 1130 48.60 -6.53 -4.83
C SER A 1130 48.41 -5.57 -6.01
N LEU A 1131 48.77 -6.04 -7.20
CA LEU A 1131 48.57 -5.34 -8.47
C LEU A 1131 47.41 -5.99 -9.22
N ILE A 1132 46.33 -5.23 -9.44
CA ILE A 1132 45.15 -5.64 -10.20
C ILE A 1132 44.99 -4.71 -11.40
N LYS A 1133 45.19 -5.22 -12.63
CA LYS A 1133 45.10 -4.41 -13.86
C LYS A 1133 43.69 -3.91 -14.16
N ASN A 1134 42.65 -4.66 -13.76
CA ASN A 1134 41.27 -4.26 -13.96
C ASN A 1134 40.85 -3.21 -12.92
N ASP A 1135 40.57 -1.98 -13.37
CA ASP A 1135 40.23 -0.84 -12.51
C ASP A 1135 39.03 -1.11 -11.58
N GLU A 1136 37.98 -1.78 -12.08
CA GLU A 1136 36.78 -2.09 -11.28
C GLU A 1136 37.13 -3.06 -10.14
N LYS A 1137 37.84 -4.15 -10.46
CA LYS A 1137 38.27 -5.14 -9.48
C LYS A 1137 39.23 -4.54 -8.43
N HIS A 1138 40.21 -3.75 -8.89
CA HIS A 1138 41.14 -3.02 -8.04
C HIS A 1138 40.39 -2.13 -7.02
N VAL A 1139 39.46 -1.31 -7.51
CA VAL A 1139 38.71 -0.38 -6.66
C VAL A 1139 37.85 -1.13 -5.64
N VAL A 1140 37.18 -2.20 -6.04
CA VAL A 1140 36.36 -3.03 -5.13
C VAL A 1140 37.20 -3.71 -4.04
N ALA A 1141 38.37 -4.22 -4.40
CA ALA A 1141 39.31 -4.86 -3.49
C ALA A 1141 39.88 -3.85 -2.47
N ALA A 1142 40.28 -2.67 -2.94
CA ALA A 1142 40.78 -1.58 -2.11
C ALA A 1142 39.72 -1.02 -1.15
N HIS A 1143 38.44 -1.01 -1.56
CA HIS A 1143 37.32 -0.53 -0.75
C HIS A 1143 36.70 -1.62 0.13
N ASN A 1144 37.54 -2.37 0.85
CA ASN A 1144 37.11 -3.40 1.79
C ASN A 1144 37.46 -3.03 3.25
N TYR A 1145 36.61 -3.40 4.22
CA TYR A 1145 36.87 -3.09 5.63
C TYR A 1145 38.13 -3.79 6.17
N LEU A 1146 38.49 -4.97 5.63
CA LEU A 1146 39.68 -5.71 6.05
C LEU A 1146 40.98 -4.99 5.70
N VAL A 1147 41.00 -4.19 4.63
CA VAL A 1147 42.16 -3.37 4.24
C VAL A 1147 42.53 -2.35 5.33
N LYS A 1148 41.56 -1.90 6.13
CA LYS A 1148 41.81 -0.99 7.27
C LYS A 1148 42.41 -1.67 8.49
N ARG A 1149 42.39 -3.01 8.54
CA ARG A 1149 42.82 -3.82 9.70
C ARG A 1149 44.03 -4.71 9.40
N ARG A 1150 44.23 -5.08 8.14
CA ARG A 1150 45.30 -5.98 7.67
C ARG A 1150 46.33 -5.20 6.84
N LYS A 1151 47.55 -5.72 6.72
CA LYS A 1151 48.64 -5.09 5.97
C LYS A 1151 48.53 -5.40 4.47
N ILE A 1152 47.45 -4.93 3.83
CA ILE A 1152 47.19 -5.12 2.40
C ILE A 1152 47.23 -3.76 1.73
N ASN A 1153 48.08 -3.64 0.71
CA ASN A 1153 48.22 -2.45 -0.11
C ASN A 1153 47.91 -2.83 -1.56
N TYR A 1154 46.81 -2.31 -2.10
CA TYR A 1154 46.54 -2.41 -3.54
C TYR A 1154 47.29 -1.28 -4.23
N ILE A 1155 48.20 -1.65 -5.12
CA ILE A 1155 49.09 -0.76 -5.85
C ILE A 1155 48.64 -0.64 -7.30
N LYS A 1156 48.91 0.50 -7.93
CA LYS A 1156 48.67 0.69 -9.37
C LYS A 1156 49.91 0.43 -10.20
N ASP A 1157 51.07 0.71 -9.63
CA ASP A 1157 52.37 0.53 -10.27
C ASP A 1157 53.33 -0.24 -9.35
N LEU A 1158 54.20 -1.06 -9.95
CA LEU A 1158 55.19 -1.86 -9.23
C LEU A 1158 56.23 -0.99 -8.50
N SER A 1159 56.45 0.24 -8.97
CA SER A 1159 57.32 1.23 -8.32
C SER A 1159 56.84 1.68 -6.94
N GLU A 1160 55.57 1.45 -6.58
CA GLU A 1160 55.03 1.77 -5.25
C GLU A 1160 55.56 0.82 -4.15
N VAL A 1161 56.24 -0.26 -4.53
CA VAL A 1161 56.76 -1.28 -3.60
C VAL A 1161 58.14 -0.85 -3.05
N ASN A 1162 58.14 -0.25 -1.86
CA ASN A 1162 59.35 0.20 -1.17
C ASN A 1162 59.97 -0.84 -0.21
N LYS A 1163 59.75 -2.14 -0.45
CA LYS A 1163 60.23 -3.23 0.42
C LYS A 1163 60.75 -4.40 -0.40
N GLN A 1164 61.71 -5.13 0.18
CA GLN A 1164 62.11 -6.42 -0.34
C GLN A 1164 60.92 -7.39 -0.33
N ILE A 1165 60.68 -8.05 -1.46
CA ILE A 1165 59.62 -9.03 -1.65
C ILE A 1165 60.20 -10.42 -1.44
N ASP A 1166 59.53 -11.22 -0.62
CA ASP A 1166 59.93 -12.59 -0.28
C ASP A 1166 59.23 -13.61 -1.20
N VAL A 1167 57.99 -13.29 -1.62
CA VAL A 1167 57.15 -14.16 -2.45
C VAL A 1167 56.49 -13.38 -3.59
N LEU A 1168 56.65 -13.85 -4.82
CA LEU A 1168 55.82 -13.46 -5.96
C LEU A 1168 54.68 -14.48 -6.12
N LEU A 1169 53.45 -14.03 -5.94
CA LEU A 1169 52.25 -14.82 -6.21
C LEU A 1169 51.61 -14.34 -7.51
N VAL A 1170 51.41 -15.23 -8.47
CA VAL A 1170 50.77 -14.94 -9.76
C VAL A 1170 49.48 -15.75 -9.85
N SER A 1171 48.36 -15.05 -10.03
CA SER A 1171 47.04 -15.67 -10.26
C SER A 1171 46.21 -14.96 -11.33
N ASP A 1172 46.88 -14.15 -12.17
CA ASP A 1172 46.34 -13.60 -13.42
C ASP A 1172 46.99 -14.33 -14.60
N ASP A 1173 46.17 -14.99 -15.42
CA ASP A 1173 46.62 -15.72 -16.61
C ASP A 1173 47.33 -14.84 -17.65
N ASN A 1174 47.05 -13.53 -17.64
CA ASN A 1174 47.56 -12.59 -18.64
C ASN A 1174 48.92 -11.98 -18.26
N PHE A 1175 49.50 -12.39 -17.12
CA PHE A 1175 50.78 -11.85 -16.66
C PHE A 1175 51.96 -12.69 -17.15
N THR A 1176 53.02 -12.02 -17.62
CA THR A 1176 54.27 -12.69 -18.03
C THR A 1176 55.40 -12.27 -17.10
N ILE A 1177 56.17 -13.24 -16.59
CA ILE A 1177 57.24 -12.99 -15.60
C ILE A 1177 58.34 -12.05 -16.12
N ASN A 1178 58.56 -11.98 -17.43
CA ASN A 1178 59.56 -11.11 -18.05
C ASN A 1178 59.35 -9.62 -17.76
N ASP A 1179 58.17 -9.23 -17.24
CA ASP A 1179 57.84 -7.86 -16.86
C ASP A 1179 58.52 -7.40 -15.54
N LEU A 1180 59.21 -8.30 -14.82
CA LEU A 1180 59.88 -8.00 -13.54
C LEU A 1180 61.40 -7.92 -13.68
N GLN A 1181 62.00 -6.83 -13.18
CA GLN A 1181 63.46 -6.63 -13.19
C GLN A 1181 64.22 -7.49 -12.17
N THR A 1182 63.57 -7.87 -11.06
CA THR A 1182 64.15 -8.72 -10.01
C THR A 1182 63.11 -9.74 -9.54
N LEU A 1183 63.53 -11.00 -9.38
CA LEU A 1183 62.67 -12.10 -8.93
C LEU A 1183 62.95 -12.44 -7.46
N PRO A 1184 61.92 -12.67 -6.63
CA PRO A 1184 62.08 -12.98 -5.22
C PRO A 1184 62.40 -14.46 -4.98
N GLU A 1185 62.80 -14.80 -3.76
CA GLU A 1185 63.24 -16.16 -3.37
C GLU A 1185 62.20 -17.25 -3.66
N THR A 1186 60.91 -16.93 -3.56
CA THR A 1186 59.81 -17.87 -3.84
C THR A 1186 58.86 -17.31 -4.91
N ILE A 1187 58.55 -18.12 -5.92
CA ILE A 1187 57.57 -17.81 -6.97
C ILE A 1187 56.46 -18.85 -6.92
N ILE A 1188 55.21 -18.39 -6.88
CA ILE A 1188 54.03 -19.25 -6.78
C ILE A 1188 53.06 -18.90 -7.90
N PHE A 1189 52.69 -19.91 -8.69
CA PHE A 1189 51.63 -19.84 -9.68
C PHE A 1189 50.39 -20.54 -9.15
N MET A 1190 49.25 -19.86 -9.19
CA MET A 1190 47.99 -20.40 -8.70
C MET A 1190 46.90 -20.27 -9.76
N ASN A 1191 46.33 -21.41 -10.16
CA ASN A 1191 45.28 -21.51 -11.18
C ASN A 1191 45.62 -20.79 -12.48
N THR A 1192 46.89 -20.83 -12.90
CA THR A 1192 47.32 -20.23 -14.16
C THR A 1192 47.62 -21.30 -15.20
N GLU A 1193 47.12 -21.15 -16.43
CA GLU A 1193 47.38 -22.11 -17.52
C GLU A 1193 48.81 -21.99 -18.08
N ASN A 1194 49.37 -20.78 -18.06
CA ASN A 1194 50.68 -20.46 -18.63
C ASN A 1194 51.80 -20.77 -17.61
N THR A 1195 52.29 -22.02 -17.59
CA THR A 1195 53.16 -22.53 -16.51
C THR A 1195 54.59 -22.90 -16.93
N SER A 1196 55.02 -22.56 -18.14
CA SER A 1196 56.39 -22.82 -18.61
C SER A 1196 57.39 -21.80 -18.04
N PHE A 1197 57.55 -21.79 -16.72
CA PHE A 1197 58.65 -21.10 -16.05
C PHE A 1197 59.83 -22.08 -15.89
N GLU A 1198 60.75 -22.04 -16.85
CA GLU A 1198 62.04 -22.75 -16.77
C GLU A 1198 63.15 -21.74 -16.48
N SER A 1199 63.79 -21.88 -15.32
CA SER A 1199 64.93 -21.04 -14.92
C SER A 1199 66.02 -21.90 -14.31
N SER A 1200 67.27 -21.66 -14.70
CA SER A 1200 68.45 -22.33 -14.13
C SER A 1200 68.60 -22.08 -12.62
N ASN A 1201 68.08 -20.96 -12.12
CA ASN A 1201 68.26 -20.48 -10.74
C ASN A 1201 67.15 -20.92 -9.77
N TYR A 1202 66.06 -21.53 -10.27
CA TYR A 1202 64.90 -21.93 -9.46
C TYR A 1202 64.64 -23.43 -9.57
N ALA A 1203 64.17 -24.05 -8.49
CA ALA A 1203 63.74 -25.45 -8.44
C ALA A 1203 62.26 -25.54 -8.05
N LEU A 1204 61.51 -26.40 -8.74
CA LEU A 1204 60.14 -26.74 -8.41
C LEU A 1204 60.11 -27.55 -7.11
N LYS A 1205 59.51 -26.99 -6.05
CA LYS A 1205 59.42 -27.61 -4.72
C LYS A 1205 58.07 -28.28 -4.47
N PHE A 1206 57.01 -27.79 -5.10
CA PHE A 1206 55.67 -28.36 -5.01
C PHE A 1206 54.92 -28.14 -6.32
N SER A 1207 54.14 -29.13 -6.75
CA SER A 1207 53.31 -29.04 -7.95
C SER A 1207 52.02 -29.82 -7.76
N SER A 1208 50.92 -29.20 -8.17
CA SER A 1208 49.59 -29.78 -8.32
C SER A 1208 48.94 -29.19 -9.58
N GLU A 1209 47.75 -29.65 -9.94
CA GLU A 1209 46.99 -29.11 -11.08
C GLU A 1209 46.75 -27.59 -10.97
N SER A 1210 46.57 -27.09 -9.74
CA SER A 1210 46.16 -25.72 -9.45
C SER A 1210 47.23 -24.84 -8.78
N LEU A 1211 48.35 -25.42 -8.35
CA LEU A 1211 49.39 -24.71 -7.58
C LEU A 1211 50.79 -25.24 -7.92
N LYS A 1212 51.69 -24.35 -8.31
CA LYS A 1212 53.13 -24.64 -8.54
C LYS A 1212 53.99 -23.69 -7.73
N VAL A 1213 54.95 -24.21 -6.97
CA VAL A 1213 55.83 -23.45 -6.08
C VAL A 1213 57.28 -23.67 -6.48
N PHE A 1214 57.95 -22.59 -6.87
CA PHE A 1214 59.36 -22.54 -7.21
C PHE A 1214 60.12 -21.80 -6.13
N LYS A 1215 61.30 -22.29 -5.75
CA LYS A 1215 62.23 -21.60 -4.84
C LYS A 1215 63.61 -21.51 -5.46
N THR A 1216 64.37 -20.48 -5.10
CA THR A 1216 65.79 -20.37 -5.47
C THR A 1216 66.57 -21.63 -5.04
N LYS A 1217 67.50 -22.07 -5.89
CA LYS A 1217 68.30 -23.29 -5.68
C LYS A 1217 69.31 -23.16 -4.55
#